data_AF-A0ABD1IKF1-F1
#
_entry.id   AF-A0ABD1IKF1-F1
#
_cell.length_a   1.000
_cell.length_b   1.000
_cell.length_c   1.000
_cell.angle_alpha   90.00
_cell.angle_beta   90.00
_cell.angle_gamma   90.00
#
_symmetry.space_group_name_H-M   'P 1'
#
loop_
_entity.id
_entity.type
_entity.pdbx_description
1 polymer ?
#
loop_
_entity_poly.entity_id
_entity_poly.type
_entity_poly.pdbx_seq_one_letter_code
_entity_poly.pdbx_strand_id
1 'polypeptide(L)'
;MDDLLEEKKLDKAMPWVGAYIAAASAVCTLAMAADAFNGFRRKKLWFPCTYFSLNPTSLTLLGVAMKLTLDLTAVMKNVKIAKLTTLVFLSTSMANFTSSLGSIDGKHVLSNVVALAILVTTVLVDVTIRLIMLNRINFYIPPMILVFLTLATLVSLAAAAPAMKQSLEAAYREKYRATLNEDRERLLLRKGLGIDERKRFMMKYWVMVATSNPEFVMARSVVCTMSALLCLISLITLPIAYVFVWRRNEGPSVYEGSVEWILYTQTVGVVVATIAPVSRWLVVVSFKLATTDLNHLRDKMKVERYWFQTLVDVRERFTGLKILGRGKFLHDAKWYGVTFFIGIQISIILLSKLFVLVSSFLMAPLFYCWKHFFSNESGSDKELNLSSYAVLLPGEAELPATAVKNICSEVENMIQKGRTKQPKRLTSFISKSICFKGLGLFDSTQIPSLHSQEPPNCWSLPVVTLASIALAIPHTPEKKREDLLHSVREGISLTKLVEKTLPKNDRDLNNIREAADMCWVGVLLYMKWLDVDIKKMSLECKNSREMLGELTGKAEMTVVEFLTTSSSKDPQDWPARVIAANSMYRISQSVLLLVDEDDEGVFERVCVMTADVMAACLTNLGNVMNVMCRGSEIEKREKSVGRAFKLLGKTEEIVDAVQRLEWPAMDHERAAKIEEWQAWFRQSGNVAVGIAEQRLAIQVDI
;
A
#
# COMPACT_ATOMS: atom_id res chain seq x y z
N MET A 1 51.79 -35.72 7.25
CA MET A 1 50.81 -36.77 6.90
C MET A 1 49.44 -36.38 7.41
N ASP A 2 49.32 -35.89 8.64
CA ASP A 2 48.06 -35.41 9.22
C ASP A 2 47.45 -34.22 8.49
N ASP A 3 48.25 -33.22 8.09
CA ASP A 3 47.75 -32.07 7.30
C ASP A 3 47.11 -32.49 5.97
N LEU A 4 47.70 -33.48 5.28
CA LEU A 4 47.18 -34.05 4.04
C LEU A 4 45.90 -34.89 4.24
N LEU A 5 45.70 -35.43 5.45
CA LEU A 5 44.51 -36.18 5.81
C LEU A 5 43.35 -35.24 6.19
N GLU A 6 43.67 -34.13 6.86
CA GLU A 6 42.72 -33.04 7.15
C GLU A 6 42.29 -32.32 5.89
N GLU A 7 43.21 -32.00 4.98
CA GLU A 7 42.92 -31.38 3.67
C GLU A 7 41.96 -32.25 2.84
N LYS A 8 42.20 -33.57 2.78
CA LYS A 8 41.28 -34.52 2.13
C LYS A 8 39.91 -34.65 2.80
N LYS A 9 39.79 -34.39 4.10
CA LYS A 9 38.48 -34.35 4.78
C LYS A 9 37.75 -33.05 4.47
N LEU A 10 38.46 -31.93 4.39
CA LEU A 10 37.91 -30.62 4.03
C LEU A 10 37.40 -30.60 2.58
N ASP A 11 38.15 -31.20 1.66
CA ASP A 11 37.79 -31.31 0.25
C ASP A 11 36.47 -32.06 0.03
N LYS A 12 36.18 -33.08 0.85
CA LYS A 12 34.89 -33.81 0.80
C LYS A 12 33.68 -32.95 1.15
N ALA A 13 33.87 -31.84 1.87
CA ALA A 13 32.79 -30.91 2.23
C ALA A 13 32.56 -29.82 1.16
N MET A 14 33.52 -29.59 0.26
CA MET A 14 33.45 -28.52 -0.73
C MET A 14 32.31 -28.65 -1.74
N PRO A 15 31.92 -29.85 -2.23
CA PRO A 15 30.72 -30.01 -3.06
C PRO A 15 29.43 -29.55 -2.35
N TRP A 16 29.28 -29.81 -1.05
CA TRP A 16 28.11 -29.34 -0.28
C TRP A 16 28.09 -27.81 -0.15
N VAL A 17 29.25 -27.19 0.05
CA VAL A 17 29.37 -25.72 0.03
C VAL A 17 29.01 -25.18 -1.36
N GLY A 18 29.44 -25.85 -2.43
CA GLY A 18 29.08 -25.50 -3.81
C GLY A 18 27.58 -25.59 -4.07
N ALA A 19 26.92 -26.67 -3.63
CA ALA A 19 25.47 -26.83 -3.72
C ALA A 19 24.72 -25.73 -2.96
N TYR A 20 25.21 -25.33 -1.78
CA TYR A 20 24.65 -24.23 -1.00
C TYR A 20 24.76 -22.88 -1.73
N ILE A 21 25.90 -22.61 -2.39
CA ILE A 21 26.09 -21.40 -3.22
C ILE A 21 25.14 -21.41 -4.42
N ALA A 22 24.99 -22.55 -5.09
CA ALA A 22 24.07 -22.70 -6.22
C ALA A 22 22.61 -22.47 -5.79
N ALA A 23 22.20 -23.05 -4.65
CA ALA A 23 20.88 -22.87 -4.09
C ALA A 23 20.60 -21.39 -3.72
N ALA A 24 21.54 -20.72 -3.05
CA ALA A 24 21.42 -19.31 -2.73
C ALA A 24 21.30 -18.43 -4.00
N SER A 25 22.13 -18.72 -5.01
CA SER A 25 22.08 -18.05 -6.31
C SER A 25 20.74 -18.26 -7.01
N ALA A 26 20.19 -19.49 -6.98
CA ALA A 26 18.88 -19.80 -7.54
C ALA A 26 17.74 -19.04 -6.83
N VAL A 27 17.77 -18.93 -5.50
CA VAL A 27 16.76 -18.16 -4.74
C VAL A 27 16.84 -16.67 -5.10
N CYS A 28 18.04 -16.08 -5.21
CA CYS A 28 18.21 -14.71 -5.71
C CYS A 28 17.59 -14.54 -7.10
N THR A 29 17.89 -15.46 -8.03
CA THR A 29 17.38 -15.45 -9.40
C THR A 29 15.85 -15.55 -9.44
N LEU A 30 15.25 -16.44 -8.65
CA LEU A 30 13.80 -16.59 -8.55
C LEU A 30 13.13 -15.34 -7.98
N ALA A 31 13.73 -14.70 -6.97
CA ALA A 31 13.23 -13.44 -6.42
C ALA A 31 13.26 -12.32 -7.47
N MET A 32 14.34 -12.19 -8.23
CA MET A 32 14.42 -11.23 -9.34
C MET A 32 13.42 -11.55 -10.47
N ALA A 33 13.23 -12.82 -10.81
CA ALA A 33 12.24 -13.25 -11.80
C ALA A 33 10.80 -12.95 -11.35
N ALA A 34 10.49 -13.11 -10.06
CA ALA A 34 9.18 -12.80 -9.51
C ALA A 34 8.88 -11.29 -9.57
N ASP A 35 9.87 -10.44 -9.32
CA ASP A 35 9.74 -8.98 -9.50
C ASP A 35 9.53 -8.61 -10.97
N ALA A 36 10.27 -9.24 -11.89
CA ALA A 36 10.06 -9.09 -13.33
C ALA A 36 8.63 -9.50 -13.74
N PHE A 37 8.18 -10.69 -13.34
CA PHE A 37 6.84 -11.18 -13.65
C PHE A 37 5.74 -10.27 -13.09
N ASN A 38 5.89 -9.79 -11.86
CA ASN A 38 4.94 -8.86 -11.25
C ASN A 38 4.89 -7.50 -11.99
N GLY A 39 6.04 -6.99 -12.44
CA GLY A 39 6.11 -5.76 -13.23
C GLY A 39 5.33 -5.88 -14.55
N PHE A 40 5.54 -6.97 -15.30
CA PHE A 40 4.79 -7.24 -16.54
C PHE A 40 3.29 -7.43 -16.27
N ARG A 41 2.94 -8.24 -15.27
CA ARG A 41 1.54 -8.53 -14.92
C ARG A 41 0.76 -7.28 -14.51
N ARG A 42 1.41 -6.33 -13.82
CA ARG A 42 0.79 -5.06 -13.40
C ARG A 42 0.93 -3.95 -14.44
N LYS A 43 1.54 -4.23 -15.61
CA LYS A 43 1.91 -3.22 -16.63
C LYS A 43 2.76 -2.07 -16.05
N LYS A 44 3.51 -2.33 -14.98
CA LYS A 44 4.45 -1.38 -14.37
C LYS A 44 5.84 -1.61 -14.96
N LEU A 45 6.11 -0.96 -16.09
CA LEU A 45 7.36 -1.08 -16.86
C LEU A 45 8.62 -0.56 -16.13
N TRP A 46 8.45 0.06 -14.95
CA TRP A 46 9.54 0.46 -14.08
C TRP A 46 9.94 -0.63 -13.06
N PHE A 47 9.21 -1.76 -13.00
CA PHE A 47 9.47 -2.96 -12.21
C PHE A 47 9.72 -2.69 -10.71
N PRO A 48 8.68 -2.71 -9.85
CA PRO A 48 8.87 -2.57 -8.42
C PRO A 48 9.69 -3.74 -7.87
N CYS A 49 10.63 -3.46 -6.96
CA CYS A 49 11.45 -4.48 -6.31
C CYS A 49 10.83 -4.89 -4.98
N THR A 50 9.91 -5.85 -5.05
CA THR A 50 9.16 -6.35 -3.89
C THR A 50 9.80 -7.57 -3.26
N TYR A 51 10.27 -8.52 -4.06
CA TYR A 51 10.84 -9.79 -3.59
C TYR A 51 12.35 -9.72 -3.44
N PHE A 52 13.06 -9.05 -4.36
CA PHE A 52 14.51 -8.84 -4.29
C PHE A 52 14.85 -7.40 -3.92
N SER A 53 14.43 -6.99 -2.71
CA SER A 53 14.68 -5.65 -2.17
C SER A 53 15.98 -5.59 -1.36
N LEU A 54 16.56 -4.40 -1.22
CA LEU A 54 17.76 -4.19 -0.41
C LEU A 54 17.44 -4.30 1.09
N ASN A 55 17.42 -5.53 1.60
CA ASN A 55 17.13 -5.86 2.99
C ASN A 55 18.18 -6.86 3.53
N PRO A 56 18.24 -7.08 4.86
CA PRO A 56 19.19 -8.02 5.45
C PRO A 56 19.11 -9.44 4.87
N THR A 57 17.91 -9.95 4.58
CA THR A 57 17.71 -11.28 4.00
C THR A 57 18.34 -11.40 2.61
N SER A 58 18.05 -10.47 1.70
CA SER A 58 18.63 -10.47 0.36
C SER A 58 20.14 -10.24 0.37
N LEU A 59 20.66 -9.45 1.32
CA LEU A 59 22.10 -9.25 1.51
C LEU A 59 22.81 -10.50 2.01
N THR A 60 22.25 -11.21 2.99
CA THR A 60 22.82 -12.49 3.47
C THR A 60 22.82 -13.55 2.38
N LEU A 61 21.72 -13.68 1.63
CA LEU A 61 21.62 -14.60 0.51
C LEU A 61 22.63 -14.28 -0.60
N LEU A 62 22.79 -12.99 -0.93
CA LEU A 62 23.79 -12.53 -1.88
C LEU A 62 25.20 -12.80 -1.37
N GLY A 63 25.49 -12.58 -0.09
CA GLY A 63 26.77 -12.90 0.54
C GLY A 63 27.12 -14.38 0.44
N VAL A 64 26.15 -15.28 0.66
CA VAL A 64 26.32 -16.72 0.44
C VAL A 64 26.60 -17.03 -1.04
N ALA A 65 25.87 -16.41 -1.97
CA ALA A 65 26.09 -16.58 -3.40
C ALA A 65 27.50 -16.12 -3.86
N MET A 66 28.11 -15.18 -3.13
CA MET A 66 29.48 -14.71 -3.38
C MET A 66 30.57 -15.58 -2.75
N LYS A 67 30.23 -16.62 -1.97
CA LYS A 67 31.25 -17.39 -1.23
C LYS A 67 32.31 -18.04 -2.12
N LEU A 68 31.97 -18.38 -3.38
CA LEU A 68 32.92 -18.91 -4.35
C LEU A 68 34.05 -17.92 -4.67
N THR A 69 33.76 -16.61 -4.74
CA THR A 69 34.80 -15.59 -4.97
C THR A 69 35.63 -15.34 -3.71
N LEU A 70 35.08 -15.55 -2.51
CA LEU A 70 35.75 -15.38 -1.22
C LEU A 70 36.69 -16.54 -0.83
N ASP A 71 36.56 -17.74 -1.43
CA ASP A 71 37.43 -18.89 -1.12
C ASP A 71 38.83 -18.80 -1.75
N LEU A 72 39.82 -18.45 -0.91
CA LEU A 72 41.24 -18.23 -1.26
C LEU A 72 42.02 -19.55 -1.45
N THR A 73 41.48 -20.68 -0.98
CA THR A 73 42.20 -21.95 -0.82
C THR A 73 42.05 -22.91 -2.00
N ALA A 74 40.95 -22.83 -2.76
CA ALA A 74 40.72 -23.72 -3.90
C ALA A 74 41.72 -23.51 -5.06
N VAL A 75 42.63 -24.47 -5.26
CA VAL A 75 43.60 -24.52 -6.37
C VAL A 75 42.88 -24.54 -7.73
N MET A 76 43.42 -23.76 -8.66
CA MET A 76 42.66 -23.03 -9.68
C MET A 76 42.66 -23.65 -11.08
N LYS A 77 42.45 -24.96 -11.18
CA LYS A 77 42.05 -25.57 -12.46
C LYS A 77 40.51 -25.63 -12.48
N ASN A 78 39.90 -25.04 -13.52
CA ASN A 78 38.44 -25.00 -13.80
C ASN A 78 37.50 -24.02 -13.03
N VAL A 79 37.89 -23.38 -11.93
CA VAL A 79 36.98 -22.45 -11.17
C VAL A 79 37.00 -20.99 -11.69
N LYS A 80 37.83 -20.69 -12.72
CA LYS A 80 38.06 -19.30 -13.19
C LYS A 80 36.82 -18.62 -13.77
N ILE A 81 36.08 -19.34 -14.62
CA ILE A 81 34.87 -18.82 -15.29
C ILE A 81 33.78 -18.62 -14.26
N ALA A 82 33.56 -19.58 -13.36
CA ALA A 82 32.55 -19.49 -12.31
C ALA A 82 32.79 -18.26 -11.41
N LYS A 83 34.03 -17.99 -10.97
CA LYS A 83 34.37 -16.76 -10.21
C LYS A 83 34.09 -15.48 -10.98
N LEU A 84 34.36 -15.45 -12.30
CA LEU A 84 34.06 -14.29 -13.14
C LEU A 84 32.55 -14.10 -13.28
N THR A 85 31.80 -15.18 -13.51
CA THR A 85 30.34 -15.17 -13.54
C THR A 85 29.75 -14.69 -12.22
N THR A 86 30.32 -15.08 -11.08
CA THR A 86 29.89 -14.61 -9.76
C THR A 86 30.06 -13.08 -9.59
N LEU A 87 31.17 -12.50 -10.08
CA LEU A 87 31.36 -11.04 -10.07
C LEU A 87 30.34 -10.32 -10.97
N VAL A 88 30.08 -10.87 -12.15
CA VAL A 88 29.08 -10.32 -13.07
C VAL A 88 27.68 -10.42 -12.46
N PHE A 89 27.35 -11.55 -11.84
CA PHE A 89 26.10 -11.77 -11.11
C PHE A 89 25.92 -10.79 -9.94
N LEU A 90 27.00 -10.49 -9.19
CA LEU A 90 26.99 -9.47 -8.14
C LEU A 90 26.63 -8.09 -8.71
N SER A 91 27.32 -7.67 -9.76
CA SER A 91 27.09 -6.39 -10.45
C SER A 91 25.64 -6.22 -10.91
N THR A 92 25.09 -7.23 -11.61
CA THR A 92 23.70 -7.17 -12.10
C THR A 92 22.66 -7.30 -11.00
N SER A 93 22.94 -8.06 -9.93
CA SER A 93 22.06 -8.16 -8.76
C SER A 93 21.96 -6.82 -8.03
N MET A 94 23.09 -6.11 -7.84
CA MET A 94 23.10 -4.79 -7.21
C MET A 94 22.28 -3.76 -7.98
N ALA A 95 22.31 -3.79 -9.32
CA ALA A 95 21.51 -2.88 -10.13
C ALA A 95 19.99 -3.03 -9.89
N ASN A 96 19.52 -4.21 -9.50
CA ASN A 96 18.10 -4.42 -9.16
C ASN A 96 17.70 -3.70 -7.87
N PHE A 97 18.61 -3.55 -6.91
CA PHE A 97 18.33 -2.86 -5.65
C PHE A 97 18.03 -1.35 -5.79
N THR A 98 18.37 -0.74 -6.93
CA THR A 98 18.22 0.71 -7.17
C THR A 98 16.81 1.25 -6.89
N SER A 99 15.74 0.55 -7.30
CA SER A 99 14.36 1.01 -7.06
C SER A 99 13.91 0.79 -5.61
N SER A 100 14.44 -0.22 -4.92
CA SER A 100 14.09 -0.53 -3.52
C SER A 100 14.53 0.56 -2.53
N LEU A 101 15.50 1.40 -2.90
CA LEU A 101 15.88 2.59 -2.12
C LEU A 101 14.69 3.56 -1.91
N GLY A 102 13.70 3.52 -2.80
CA GLY A 102 12.47 4.30 -2.66
C GLY A 102 11.57 3.83 -1.52
N SER A 103 11.42 2.52 -1.30
CA SER A 103 10.50 1.96 -0.30
C SER A 103 11.08 1.83 1.10
N ILE A 104 12.40 1.85 1.25
CA ILE A 104 13.06 1.69 2.54
C ILE A 104 13.03 3.03 3.30
N ASP A 105 12.70 2.98 4.60
CA ASP A 105 12.78 4.15 5.49
C ASP A 105 14.24 4.62 5.63
N GLY A 106 14.46 5.92 5.76
CA GLY A 106 15.78 6.56 5.63
C GLY A 106 16.85 5.99 6.57
N LYS A 107 16.47 5.56 7.78
CA LYS A 107 17.40 4.92 8.74
C LYS A 107 17.88 3.55 8.25
N HIS A 108 16.97 2.77 7.68
CA HIS A 108 17.26 1.43 7.16
C HIS A 108 18.01 1.48 5.83
N VAL A 109 17.81 2.53 5.00
CA VAL A 109 18.56 2.74 3.75
C VAL A 109 20.07 2.77 4.04
N LEU A 110 20.50 3.58 5.01
CA LEU A 110 21.92 3.74 5.33
C LEU A 110 22.54 2.41 5.79
N SER A 111 21.90 1.72 6.74
CA SER A 111 22.41 0.45 7.28
C SER A 111 22.57 -0.61 6.18
N ASN A 112 21.56 -0.76 5.32
CA ASN A 112 21.59 -1.81 4.28
C ASN A 112 22.60 -1.48 3.17
N VAL A 113 22.75 -0.21 2.80
CA VAL A 113 23.75 0.23 1.81
C VAL A 113 25.17 0.08 2.36
N VAL A 114 25.41 0.39 3.64
CA VAL A 114 26.71 0.16 4.29
C VAL A 114 27.05 -1.32 4.33
N ALA A 115 26.09 -2.18 4.71
CA ALA A 115 26.30 -3.63 4.69
C ALA A 115 26.63 -4.16 3.29
N LEU A 116 25.94 -3.68 2.26
CA LEU A 116 26.26 -4.02 0.87
C LEU A 116 27.66 -3.54 0.45
N ALA A 117 28.02 -2.30 0.81
CA ALA A 117 29.33 -1.74 0.50
C ALA A 117 30.45 -2.57 1.15
N ILE A 118 30.29 -2.97 2.42
CA ILE A 118 31.23 -3.86 3.11
C ILE A 118 31.37 -5.19 2.34
N LEU A 119 30.26 -5.86 2.02
CA LEU A 119 30.27 -7.12 1.28
C LEU A 119 31.05 -6.99 -0.04
N VAL A 120 30.75 -5.95 -0.83
CA VAL A 120 31.38 -5.72 -2.12
C VAL A 120 32.87 -5.40 -1.96
N THR A 121 33.24 -4.54 -1.01
CA THR A 121 34.64 -4.22 -0.73
C THR A 121 35.42 -5.48 -0.34
N THR A 122 34.87 -6.36 0.50
CA THR A 122 35.49 -7.65 0.85
C THR A 122 35.73 -8.50 -0.39
N VAL A 123 34.70 -8.69 -1.24
CA VAL A 123 34.84 -9.45 -2.50
C VAL A 123 35.91 -8.84 -3.41
N LEU A 124 35.96 -7.51 -3.55
CA LEU A 124 36.94 -6.84 -4.39
C LEU A 124 38.37 -7.01 -3.85
N VAL A 125 38.57 -6.86 -2.53
CA VAL A 125 39.89 -7.03 -1.89
C VAL A 125 40.39 -8.45 -2.09
N ASP A 126 39.55 -9.47 -1.86
CA ASP A 126 39.93 -10.87 -2.02
C ASP A 126 40.31 -11.22 -3.45
N VAL A 127 39.57 -10.71 -4.44
CA VAL A 127 39.90 -10.88 -5.85
C VAL A 127 41.21 -10.16 -6.20
N THR A 128 41.45 -8.98 -5.64
CA THR A 128 42.68 -8.20 -5.87
C THR A 128 43.90 -8.92 -5.31
N ILE A 129 43.81 -9.44 -4.08
CA ILE A 129 44.90 -10.23 -3.45
C ILE A 129 45.25 -11.42 -4.35
N ARG A 130 44.25 -12.12 -4.89
CA ARG A 130 44.49 -13.25 -5.80
C ARG A 130 45.12 -12.83 -7.11
N LEU A 131 44.72 -11.69 -7.67
CA LEU A 131 45.32 -11.16 -8.90
C LEU A 131 46.81 -10.91 -8.74
N ILE A 132 47.22 -10.36 -7.60
CA ILE A 132 48.63 -10.12 -7.25
C ILE A 132 49.36 -11.47 -7.11
N MET A 133 48.80 -12.42 -6.37
CA MET A 133 49.43 -13.74 -6.14
C MET A 133 49.61 -14.56 -7.42
N LEU A 134 48.68 -14.47 -8.37
CA LEU A 134 48.70 -15.32 -9.57
C LEU A 134 49.42 -14.71 -10.79
N ASN A 135 49.81 -13.43 -10.74
CA ASN A 135 50.39 -12.67 -11.85
C ASN A 135 49.58 -12.77 -13.18
N ARG A 136 48.24 -12.79 -13.09
CA ARG A 136 47.32 -12.96 -14.24
C ARG A 136 46.29 -11.84 -14.31
N ILE A 137 46.80 -10.64 -14.58
CA ILE A 137 46.15 -9.35 -14.33
C ILE A 137 44.96 -9.05 -15.28
N ASN A 138 44.93 -9.55 -16.52
CA ASN A 138 44.09 -8.90 -17.55
C ASN A 138 42.58 -9.26 -17.55
N PHE A 139 42.17 -10.47 -17.18
CA PHE A 139 40.78 -10.94 -17.41
C PHE A 139 39.75 -10.56 -16.33
N TYR A 140 40.20 -10.32 -15.09
CA TYR A 140 39.29 -9.97 -13.99
C TYR A 140 39.10 -8.46 -13.80
N ILE A 141 39.95 -7.63 -14.41
CA ILE A 141 39.85 -6.16 -14.31
C ILE A 141 38.49 -5.63 -14.80
N PRO A 142 37.95 -6.02 -15.97
CA PRO A 142 36.69 -5.45 -16.43
C PRO A 142 35.49 -5.76 -15.52
N PRO A 143 35.25 -7.02 -15.08
CA PRO A 143 34.21 -7.33 -14.09
C PRO A 143 34.39 -6.59 -12.75
N MET A 144 35.62 -6.43 -12.27
CA MET A 144 35.93 -5.70 -11.04
C MET A 144 35.54 -4.21 -11.15
N ILE A 145 35.87 -3.58 -12.27
CA ILE A 145 35.47 -2.19 -12.57
C ILE A 145 33.95 -2.09 -12.63
N LEU A 146 33.27 -3.04 -13.27
CA LEU A 146 31.79 -3.07 -13.35
C LEU A 146 31.14 -3.16 -11.96
N VAL A 147 31.64 -4.04 -11.08
CA VAL A 147 31.17 -4.16 -9.70
C VAL A 147 31.39 -2.86 -8.91
N PHE A 148 32.55 -2.23 -9.06
CA PHE A 148 32.83 -0.95 -8.39
C PHE A 148 31.92 0.18 -8.89
N LEU A 149 31.73 0.30 -10.21
CA LEU A 149 30.88 1.32 -10.83
C LEU A 149 29.39 1.13 -10.47
N THR A 150 28.91 -0.12 -10.41
CA THR A 150 27.54 -0.41 -9.99
C THR A 150 27.32 -0.11 -8.51
N LEU A 151 28.30 -0.40 -7.65
CA LEU A 151 28.25 0.04 -6.25
C LEU A 151 28.25 1.57 -6.14
N ALA A 152 29.13 2.26 -6.87
CA ALA A 152 29.23 3.71 -6.84
C ALA A 152 27.93 4.40 -7.29
N THR A 153 27.27 3.88 -8.34
CA THR A 153 25.96 4.39 -8.78
C THR A 153 24.87 4.14 -7.74
N LEU A 154 24.84 2.95 -7.12
CA LEU A 154 23.88 2.65 -6.04
C LEU A 154 24.08 3.56 -4.81
N VAL A 155 25.33 3.74 -4.36
CA VAL A 155 25.66 4.61 -3.22
C VAL A 155 25.32 6.08 -3.53
N SER A 156 25.60 6.54 -4.74
CA SER A 156 25.22 7.88 -5.21
C SER A 156 23.70 8.09 -5.16
N LEU A 157 22.91 7.10 -5.61
CA LEU A 157 21.46 7.15 -5.56
C LEU A 157 20.94 7.11 -4.11
N ALA A 158 21.53 6.28 -3.26
CA ALA A 158 21.19 6.19 -1.84
C ALA A 158 21.48 7.49 -1.08
N ALA A 159 22.59 8.17 -1.37
CA ALA A 159 22.93 9.47 -0.78
C ALA A 159 21.92 10.56 -1.18
N ALA A 160 21.42 10.52 -2.42
CA ALA A 160 20.42 11.45 -2.93
C ALA A 160 18.97 11.12 -2.47
N ALA A 161 18.71 9.88 -2.06
CA ALA A 161 17.37 9.40 -1.73
C ALA A 161 16.62 10.23 -0.66
N PRO A 162 17.23 10.63 0.48
CA PRO A 162 16.55 11.43 1.49
C PRO A 162 16.10 12.80 0.97
N ALA A 163 16.99 13.53 0.29
CA ALA A 163 16.69 14.85 -0.27
C ALA A 163 15.64 14.76 -1.39
N MET A 164 15.70 13.73 -2.24
CA MET A 164 14.65 13.47 -3.22
C MET A 164 13.29 13.25 -2.56
N LYS A 165 13.20 12.38 -1.54
CA LYS A 165 11.95 12.14 -0.80
C LYS A 165 11.37 13.43 -0.20
N GLN A 166 12.22 14.27 0.41
CA GLN A 166 11.79 15.55 0.97
C GLN A 166 11.26 16.52 -0.10
N SER A 167 11.98 16.66 -1.22
CA SER A 167 11.54 17.53 -2.32
C SER A 167 10.25 17.04 -2.98
N LEU A 168 10.08 15.73 -3.10
CA LEU A 168 8.89 15.10 -3.66
C LEU A 168 7.67 15.30 -2.75
N GLU A 169 7.86 15.19 -1.43
CA GLU A 169 6.81 15.45 -0.45
C GLU A 169 6.40 16.93 -0.44
N ALA A 170 7.35 17.86 -0.59
CA ALA A 170 7.04 19.28 -0.74
C ALA A 170 6.22 19.56 -2.01
N ALA A 171 6.67 19.06 -3.16
CA ALA A 171 5.98 19.21 -4.44
C ALA A 171 4.58 18.56 -4.42
N TYR A 172 4.44 17.41 -3.78
CA TYR A 172 3.15 16.75 -3.58
C TYR A 172 2.21 17.63 -2.75
N ARG A 173 2.67 18.15 -1.60
CA ARG A 173 1.83 18.97 -0.71
C ARG A 173 1.34 20.25 -1.38
N GLU A 174 2.19 20.88 -2.18
CA GLU A 174 1.84 22.06 -2.95
C GLU A 174 0.74 21.75 -3.97
N LYS A 175 0.95 20.74 -4.84
CA LYS A 175 -0.07 20.32 -5.81
C LYS A 175 -1.36 19.84 -5.15
N TYR A 176 -1.23 19.13 -4.04
CA TYR A 176 -2.37 18.61 -3.29
C TYR A 176 -3.23 19.74 -2.72
N ARG A 177 -2.62 20.78 -2.15
CA ARG A 177 -3.35 21.97 -1.67
C ARG A 177 -4.06 22.70 -2.81
N ALA A 178 -3.38 22.88 -3.94
CA ALA A 178 -3.99 23.51 -5.13
C ALA A 178 -5.21 22.71 -5.62
N THR A 179 -5.05 21.39 -5.79
CA THR A 179 -6.13 20.49 -6.24
C THR A 179 -7.29 20.44 -5.24
N LEU A 180 -6.98 20.41 -3.94
CA LEU A 180 -8.00 20.42 -2.88
C LEU A 180 -8.84 21.70 -2.89
N ASN A 181 -8.21 22.86 -3.13
CA ASN A 181 -8.92 24.14 -3.21
C ASN A 181 -9.84 24.18 -4.43
N GLU A 182 -9.34 23.79 -5.61
CA GLU A 182 -10.14 23.66 -6.84
C GLU A 182 -11.36 22.75 -6.63
N ASP A 183 -11.16 21.61 -5.97
CA ASP A 183 -12.23 20.65 -5.76
C ASP A 183 -13.21 21.09 -4.67
N ARG A 184 -12.77 21.83 -3.64
CA ARG A 184 -13.66 22.38 -2.59
C ARG A 184 -14.68 23.35 -3.18
N GLU A 185 -14.24 24.22 -4.09
CA GLU A 185 -15.14 25.14 -4.80
C GLU A 185 -16.19 24.38 -5.63
N ARG A 186 -15.80 23.29 -6.31
CA ARG A 186 -16.73 22.48 -7.12
C ARG A 186 -17.67 21.61 -6.29
N LEU A 187 -17.21 21.07 -5.15
CA LEU A 187 -18.01 20.24 -4.24
C LEU A 187 -19.10 21.03 -3.51
N LEU A 188 -18.86 22.30 -3.20
CA LEU A 188 -19.88 23.19 -2.60
C LEU A 188 -21.06 23.47 -3.56
N LEU A 189 -20.83 23.33 -4.86
CA LEU A 189 -21.83 23.60 -5.91
C LEU A 189 -22.69 22.38 -6.27
N ARG A 190 -22.34 21.15 -5.85
CA ARG A 190 -22.98 19.92 -6.34
C ARG A 190 -23.22 18.89 -5.24
N LYS A 191 -24.46 18.83 -4.74
CA LYS A 191 -24.95 17.70 -3.94
C LYS A 191 -25.00 16.44 -4.82
N GLY A 192 -24.53 15.30 -4.28
CA GLY A 192 -24.71 13.98 -4.91
C GLY A 192 -23.78 13.71 -6.08
N LEU A 193 -22.47 13.63 -5.83
CA LEU A 193 -21.50 13.23 -6.86
C LEU A 193 -21.76 11.78 -7.30
N GLY A 194 -22.11 11.59 -8.58
CA GLY A 194 -22.25 10.26 -9.19
C GLY A 194 -20.93 9.48 -9.19
N ILE A 195 -21.02 8.16 -9.37
CA ILE A 195 -19.87 7.25 -9.29
C ILE A 195 -18.77 7.62 -10.30
N ASP A 196 -19.14 7.98 -11.53
CA ASP A 196 -18.19 8.39 -12.58
C ASP A 196 -17.44 9.67 -12.23
N GLU A 197 -18.13 10.63 -11.62
CA GLU A 197 -17.52 11.88 -11.21
C GLU A 197 -16.59 11.69 -10.00
N ARG A 198 -16.95 10.78 -9.08
CA ARG A 198 -16.06 10.36 -7.99
C ARG A 198 -14.83 9.63 -8.52
N LYS A 199 -15.00 8.74 -9.50
CA LYS A 199 -13.89 8.07 -10.21
C LYS A 199 -12.94 9.11 -10.81
N ARG A 200 -13.48 10.12 -11.52
CA ARG A 200 -12.68 11.22 -12.10
C ARG A 200 -11.91 12.03 -11.04
N PHE A 201 -12.55 12.38 -9.94
CA PHE A 201 -11.91 13.07 -8.82
C PHE A 201 -10.74 12.23 -8.26
N MET A 202 -11.00 10.96 -7.93
CA MET A 202 -9.99 10.05 -7.39
C MET A 202 -8.84 9.80 -8.37
N MET A 203 -9.09 9.84 -9.69
CA MET A 203 -8.04 9.72 -10.72
C MET A 203 -6.99 10.85 -10.63
N LYS A 204 -7.38 12.08 -10.28
CA LYS A 204 -6.42 13.17 -10.06
C LYS A 204 -5.42 12.80 -8.95
N TYR A 205 -5.94 12.38 -7.80
CA TYR A 205 -5.13 11.95 -6.66
C TYR A 205 -4.32 10.69 -6.98
N TRP A 206 -4.86 9.77 -7.77
CA TRP A 206 -4.11 8.59 -8.23
C TRP A 206 -2.87 8.99 -9.03
N VAL A 207 -3.02 9.87 -10.02
CA VAL A 207 -1.90 10.34 -10.83
C VAL A 207 -0.87 11.04 -9.94
N MET A 208 -1.31 11.93 -9.04
CA MET A 208 -0.41 12.60 -8.09
C MET A 208 0.38 11.60 -7.23
N VAL A 209 -0.30 10.58 -6.69
CA VAL A 209 0.30 9.62 -5.76
C VAL A 209 1.19 8.61 -6.49
N ALA A 210 0.78 8.12 -7.65
CA ALA A 210 1.58 7.18 -8.43
C ALA A 210 2.87 7.84 -8.95
N THR A 211 2.80 9.11 -9.37
CA THR A 211 3.97 9.86 -9.85
C THR A 211 4.90 10.32 -8.72
N SER A 212 4.35 10.52 -7.51
CA SER A 212 5.12 10.80 -6.29
C SER A 212 5.54 9.56 -5.49
N ASN A 213 5.35 8.34 -6.01
CA ASN A 213 5.91 7.16 -5.36
C ASN A 213 7.45 7.22 -5.45
N PRO A 214 8.19 7.21 -4.32
CA PRO A 214 9.65 7.25 -4.34
C PRO A 214 10.28 6.12 -5.16
N GLU A 215 9.74 4.90 -5.15
CA GLU A 215 10.27 3.78 -5.95
C GLU A 215 10.17 4.08 -7.46
N PHE A 216 9.06 4.69 -7.90
CA PHE A 216 8.86 5.11 -9.28
C PHE A 216 9.86 6.22 -9.66
N VAL A 217 10.07 7.20 -8.76
CA VAL A 217 11.04 8.28 -8.96
C VAL A 217 12.48 7.76 -9.01
N MET A 218 12.86 6.83 -8.14
CA MET A 218 14.18 6.19 -8.19
C MET A 218 14.36 5.39 -9.47
N ALA A 219 13.34 4.64 -9.91
CA ALA A 219 13.40 3.81 -11.10
C ALA A 219 13.53 4.62 -12.40
N ARG A 220 12.95 5.83 -12.45
CA ARG A 220 13.09 6.76 -13.59
C ARG A 220 14.28 7.71 -13.48
N SER A 221 15.12 7.54 -12.46
CA SER A 221 16.31 8.37 -12.27
C SER A 221 17.39 8.09 -13.33
N VAL A 222 18.20 9.10 -13.64
CA VAL A 222 19.34 8.96 -14.55
C VAL A 222 20.42 8.01 -13.99
N VAL A 223 20.56 7.91 -12.67
CA VAL A 223 21.53 6.99 -12.07
C VAL A 223 21.09 5.54 -12.26
N CYS A 224 19.78 5.27 -12.18
CA CYS A 224 19.23 3.94 -12.46
C CYS A 224 19.45 3.54 -13.93
N THR A 225 19.39 4.46 -14.89
CA THR A 225 19.68 4.13 -16.30
C THR A 225 21.15 3.80 -16.54
N MET A 226 22.09 4.45 -15.83
CA MET A 226 23.51 4.04 -15.87
C MET A 226 23.71 2.61 -15.37
N SER A 227 22.97 2.21 -14.32
CA SER A 227 23.04 0.82 -13.86
C SER A 227 22.59 -0.18 -14.94
N ALA A 228 21.66 0.20 -15.83
CA ALA A 228 21.24 -0.62 -16.96
C ALA A 228 22.34 -0.76 -18.02
N LEU A 229 23.06 0.33 -18.34
CA LEU A 229 24.23 0.27 -19.22
C LEU A 229 25.29 -0.69 -18.65
N LEU A 230 25.59 -0.56 -17.35
CA LEU A 230 26.55 -1.43 -16.68
C LEU A 230 26.10 -2.89 -16.69
N CYS A 231 24.78 -3.16 -16.58
CA CYS A 231 24.23 -4.51 -16.72
C CYS A 231 24.34 -5.05 -18.15
N LEU A 232 24.12 -4.23 -19.17
CA LEU A 232 24.28 -4.64 -20.57
C LEU A 232 25.75 -4.96 -20.88
N ILE A 233 26.69 -4.13 -20.42
CA ILE A 233 28.13 -4.41 -20.56
C ILE A 233 28.50 -5.70 -19.81
N SER A 234 27.95 -5.89 -18.61
CA SER A 234 28.11 -7.11 -17.80
C SER A 234 27.62 -8.37 -18.54
N LEU A 235 26.44 -8.30 -19.16
CA LEU A 235 25.85 -9.37 -19.96
C LEU A 235 26.70 -9.72 -21.20
N ILE A 236 27.29 -8.72 -21.86
CA ILE A 236 28.18 -8.91 -23.02
C ILE A 236 29.55 -9.47 -22.61
N THR A 237 30.05 -9.09 -21.43
CA THR A 237 31.37 -9.52 -20.93
C THR A 237 31.41 -11.03 -20.66
N LEU A 238 30.30 -11.63 -20.24
CA LEU A 238 30.16 -13.07 -19.96
C LEU A 238 30.50 -14.00 -21.15
N PRO A 239 29.85 -13.90 -22.32
CA PRO A 239 30.14 -14.76 -23.46
C PRO A 239 31.55 -14.54 -24.00
N ILE A 240 32.06 -13.29 -23.97
CA ILE A 240 33.45 -12.99 -24.34
C ILE A 240 34.40 -13.72 -23.41
N ALA A 241 34.21 -13.61 -22.09
CA ALA A 241 35.02 -14.31 -21.10
C ALA A 241 34.91 -15.84 -21.25
N TYR A 242 33.73 -16.37 -21.57
CA TYR A 242 33.52 -17.79 -21.81
C TYR A 242 34.38 -18.29 -22.98
N VAL A 243 34.35 -17.62 -24.13
CA VAL A 243 35.14 -17.99 -25.32
C VAL A 243 36.65 -17.95 -25.05
N PHE A 244 37.14 -16.92 -24.34
CA PHE A 244 38.58 -16.76 -24.07
C PHE A 244 39.12 -17.70 -22.98
N VAL A 245 38.30 -18.06 -21.99
CA VAL A 245 38.74 -18.85 -20.83
C VAL A 245 38.44 -20.35 -21.00
N TRP A 246 37.31 -20.73 -21.63
CA TRP A 246 36.94 -22.14 -21.88
C TRP A 246 38.01 -22.87 -22.68
N ARG A 247 38.62 -22.21 -23.67
CA ARG A 247 39.69 -22.77 -24.52
C ARG A 247 40.99 -23.11 -23.76
N ARG A 248 41.10 -22.81 -22.46
CA ARG A 248 42.32 -22.98 -21.64
C ARG A 248 42.12 -23.81 -20.36
N ASN A 249 40.97 -24.45 -20.18
CA ASN A 249 40.65 -25.19 -18.95
C ASN A 249 40.88 -26.71 -19.13
N GLU A 250 41.89 -27.26 -18.45
CA GLU A 250 42.10 -28.70 -18.27
C GLU A 250 42.45 -28.99 -16.78
N GLY A 251 41.63 -29.80 -16.09
CA GLY A 251 41.90 -30.35 -14.75
C GLY A 251 40.72 -30.36 -13.76
N PRO A 252 40.63 -31.30 -12.81
CA PRO A 252 39.48 -31.45 -11.89
C PRO A 252 39.32 -30.29 -10.88
N SER A 253 38.08 -29.99 -10.47
CA SER A 253 37.73 -28.96 -9.46
C SER A 253 37.42 -29.58 -8.10
N VAL A 254 37.86 -28.94 -7.00
CA VAL A 254 37.54 -29.31 -5.61
C VAL A 254 36.03 -29.25 -5.31
N TYR A 255 35.29 -28.41 -6.02
CA TYR A 255 33.83 -28.29 -5.90
C TYR A 255 33.05 -29.29 -6.77
N GLU A 256 33.76 -30.14 -7.53
CA GLU A 256 33.20 -31.14 -8.44
C GLU A 256 32.10 -30.57 -9.35
N GLY A 257 31.01 -31.32 -9.59
CA GLY A 257 29.88 -30.91 -10.42
C GLY A 257 29.09 -29.70 -9.88
N SER A 258 29.33 -29.28 -8.64
CA SER A 258 28.64 -28.11 -8.06
C SER A 258 29.04 -26.81 -8.75
N VAL A 259 30.24 -26.73 -9.34
CA VAL A 259 30.69 -25.55 -10.13
C VAL A 259 29.79 -25.33 -11.34
N GLU A 260 29.36 -26.41 -12.00
CA GLU A 260 28.48 -26.34 -13.17
C GLU A 260 27.10 -25.80 -12.77
N TRP A 261 26.56 -26.26 -11.64
CA TRP A 261 25.30 -25.75 -11.08
C TRP A 261 25.40 -24.27 -10.69
N ILE A 262 26.50 -23.84 -10.07
CA ILE A 262 26.73 -22.42 -9.75
C ILE A 262 26.79 -21.61 -11.04
N LEU A 263 27.58 -22.06 -12.03
CA LEU A 263 27.73 -21.37 -13.31
C LEU A 263 26.38 -21.22 -14.02
N TYR A 264 25.59 -22.29 -14.08
CA TYR A 264 24.27 -22.30 -14.69
C TYR A 264 23.32 -21.33 -13.99
N THR A 265 23.14 -21.48 -12.68
CA THR A 265 22.19 -20.67 -11.89
C THR A 265 22.53 -19.18 -11.91
N GLN A 266 23.82 -18.82 -11.82
CA GLN A 266 24.27 -17.42 -11.87
C GLN A 266 24.20 -16.84 -13.29
N THR A 267 24.46 -17.63 -14.34
CA THR A 267 24.32 -17.16 -15.72
C THR A 267 22.86 -16.86 -16.06
N VAL A 268 21.93 -17.75 -15.70
CA VAL A 268 20.49 -17.50 -15.80
C VAL A 268 20.11 -16.27 -14.96
N GLY A 269 20.68 -16.18 -13.75
CA GLY A 269 20.52 -15.03 -12.86
C GLY A 269 20.90 -13.70 -13.49
N VAL A 270 22.02 -13.63 -14.21
CA VAL A 270 22.48 -12.41 -14.90
C VAL A 270 21.50 -11.99 -16.00
N VAL A 271 21.00 -12.95 -16.78
CA VAL A 271 20.00 -12.66 -17.83
C VAL A 271 18.73 -12.09 -17.20
N VAL A 272 18.19 -12.76 -16.17
CA VAL A 272 16.99 -12.32 -15.45
C VAL A 272 17.20 -10.95 -14.78
N ALA A 273 18.35 -10.76 -14.12
CA ALA A 273 18.70 -9.52 -13.43
C ALA A 273 18.81 -8.33 -14.39
N THR A 274 19.09 -8.55 -15.68
CA THR A 274 19.21 -7.47 -16.67
C THR A 274 17.86 -6.95 -17.17
N ILE A 275 16.79 -7.74 -17.06
CA ILE A 275 15.45 -7.40 -17.59
C ILE A 275 14.92 -6.09 -16.97
N ALA A 276 14.96 -5.97 -15.64
CA ALA A 276 14.37 -4.82 -14.96
C ALA A 276 15.16 -3.51 -15.21
N PRO A 277 16.50 -3.46 -15.06
CA PRO A 277 17.29 -2.27 -15.40
C PRO A 277 17.10 -1.82 -16.86
N VAL A 278 17.14 -2.74 -17.83
CA VAL A 278 16.95 -2.42 -19.25
C VAL A 278 15.56 -1.86 -19.52
N SER A 279 14.53 -2.44 -18.92
CA SER A 279 13.16 -1.93 -19.08
C SER A 279 12.98 -0.53 -18.49
N ARG A 280 13.57 -0.26 -17.31
CA ARG A 280 13.59 1.09 -16.72
C ARG A 280 14.28 2.09 -17.65
N TRP A 281 15.41 1.71 -18.23
CA TRP A 281 16.12 2.53 -19.21
C TRP A 281 15.27 2.84 -20.45
N LEU A 282 14.61 1.84 -21.02
CA LEU A 282 13.70 2.05 -22.17
C LEU A 282 12.56 3.02 -21.84
N VAL A 283 11.98 2.92 -20.63
CA VAL A 283 10.93 3.85 -20.17
C VAL A 283 11.46 5.28 -20.11
N VAL A 284 12.61 5.51 -19.46
CA VAL A 284 13.21 6.85 -19.34
C VAL A 284 13.56 7.44 -20.71
N VAL A 285 14.12 6.62 -21.60
CA VAL A 285 14.47 7.04 -22.97
C VAL A 285 13.21 7.42 -23.75
N SER A 286 12.14 6.63 -23.64
CA SER A 286 10.86 6.90 -24.29
C SER A 286 10.23 8.21 -23.83
N PHE A 287 10.32 8.51 -22.51
CA PHE A 287 9.78 9.75 -21.95
C PHE A 287 10.53 10.96 -22.46
N LYS A 288 11.88 10.91 -22.46
CA LYS A 288 12.68 12.01 -22.97
C LYS A 288 12.50 12.22 -24.46
N LEU A 289 12.39 11.15 -25.26
CA LEU A 289 12.17 11.27 -26.69
C LEU A 289 10.86 12.01 -27.01
N ALA A 290 9.80 11.75 -26.24
CA ALA A 290 8.50 12.40 -26.40
C ALA A 290 8.51 13.90 -26.05
N THR A 291 9.48 14.37 -25.26
CA THR A 291 9.55 15.75 -24.75
C THR A 291 10.78 16.51 -25.24
N THR A 292 11.49 16.02 -26.27
CA THR A 292 12.77 16.60 -26.66
C THR A 292 12.60 17.85 -27.51
N ASP A 293 12.79 19.01 -26.87
CA ASP A 293 13.24 20.24 -27.54
C ASP A 293 14.78 20.31 -27.51
N LEU A 294 15.40 20.54 -28.67
CA LEU A 294 16.84 20.66 -28.88
C LEU A 294 17.39 22.02 -28.38
N ASN A 295 16.52 23.02 -28.20
CA ASN A 295 16.94 24.37 -27.83
C ASN A 295 17.36 24.49 -26.34
N HIS A 296 17.04 23.49 -25.50
CA HIS A 296 17.27 23.51 -24.04
C HIS A 296 18.30 22.47 -23.54
N LEU A 297 19.32 22.12 -24.35
CA LEU A 297 20.35 21.15 -23.96
C LEU A 297 21.13 21.54 -22.70
N ARG A 298 21.44 22.83 -22.53
CA ARG A 298 22.15 23.35 -21.35
C ARG A 298 21.34 23.13 -20.08
N ASP A 299 20.03 23.37 -20.12
CA ASP A 299 19.14 23.18 -18.97
C ASP A 299 19.00 21.71 -18.59
N LYS A 300 18.97 20.81 -19.59
CA LYS A 300 18.91 19.35 -19.37
C LYS A 300 20.15 18.79 -18.67
N MET A 301 21.33 19.39 -18.87
CA MET A 301 22.60 18.96 -18.28
C MET A 301 22.89 19.59 -16.91
N LYS A 302 22.07 20.54 -16.45
CA LYS A 302 22.21 21.16 -15.13
C LYS A 302 22.01 20.13 -14.02
N VAL A 303 22.93 20.02 -13.07
CA VAL A 303 22.77 19.11 -11.92
C VAL A 303 21.93 19.80 -10.85
N GLU A 304 20.78 19.21 -10.53
CA GLU A 304 19.85 19.74 -9.54
C GLU A 304 20.38 19.57 -8.12
N ARG A 305 20.03 20.51 -7.24
CA ARG A 305 20.57 20.56 -5.87
C ARG A 305 20.19 19.32 -5.03
N TYR A 306 18.99 18.76 -5.24
CA TYR A 306 18.51 17.60 -4.47
C TYR A 306 19.42 16.37 -4.59
N TRP A 307 20.23 16.27 -5.64
CA TRP A 307 21.17 15.17 -5.81
C TRP A 307 22.23 15.13 -4.71
N PHE A 308 22.86 16.27 -4.43
CA PHE A 308 24.00 16.35 -3.52
C PHE A 308 23.68 17.08 -2.21
N GLN A 309 22.43 17.51 -2.00
CA GLN A 309 22.00 18.24 -0.81
C GLN A 309 22.31 17.49 0.48
N THR A 310 22.03 16.18 0.55
CA THR A 310 22.31 15.39 1.75
C THR A 310 23.79 15.43 2.14
N LEU A 311 24.69 15.35 1.15
CA LEU A 311 26.14 15.43 1.40
C LEU A 311 26.56 16.84 1.82
N VAL A 312 25.94 17.87 1.26
CA VAL A 312 26.14 19.26 1.68
C VAL A 312 25.70 19.46 3.12
N ASP A 313 24.54 18.94 3.52
CA ASP A 313 24.04 19.04 4.90
C ASP A 313 24.95 18.29 5.89
N VAL A 314 25.56 17.19 5.47
CA VAL A 314 26.57 16.47 6.27
C VAL A 314 27.85 17.30 6.37
N ARG A 315 28.31 17.91 5.27
CA ARG A 315 29.47 18.81 5.26
C ARG A 315 29.26 20.01 6.18
N GLU A 316 28.10 20.64 6.13
CA GLU A 316 27.76 21.82 6.93
C GLU A 316 27.70 21.50 8.43
N ARG A 317 27.20 20.31 8.80
CA ARG A 317 27.23 19.81 10.18
C ARG A 317 28.65 19.69 10.76
N PHE A 318 29.65 19.42 9.92
CA PHE A 318 31.04 19.42 10.39
C PHE A 318 31.53 20.84 10.70
N THR A 319 31.24 21.83 9.86
CA THR A 319 31.67 23.24 10.06
C THR A 319 31.16 23.90 11.34
N GLY A 320 30.03 23.47 11.91
CA GLY A 320 29.42 24.08 13.11
C GLY A 320 30.07 23.69 14.45
N LEU A 321 30.98 22.72 14.48
CA LEU A 321 31.64 22.25 15.70
C LEU A 321 32.92 23.07 15.96
N LYS A 322 32.90 23.97 16.97
CA LYS A 322 34.12 24.62 17.48
C LYS A 322 34.98 23.56 18.19
N ILE A 323 36.12 23.17 17.62
CA ILE A 323 37.03 22.16 18.18
C ILE A 323 38.41 22.76 18.44
N LEU A 324 38.93 22.56 19.65
CA LEU A 324 40.27 22.97 20.11
C LEU A 324 41.30 21.84 19.86
N GLY A 325 42.46 22.13 19.26
CA GLY A 325 43.61 21.20 19.16
C GLY A 325 43.57 20.13 18.05
N ARG A 326 44.22 18.95 18.27
CA ARG A 326 44.42 17.82 17.31
C ARG A 326 43.15 17.34 16.56
N GLY A 327 41.96 17.73 17.02
CA GLY A 327 40.71 17.53 16.29
C GLY A 327 40.57 18.34 15.00
N LYS A 328 41.41 19.38 14.78
CA LYS A 328 41.41 20.19 13.56
C LYS A 328 41.78 19.38 12.32
N PHE A 329 42.82 18.54 12.39
CA PHE A 329 43.23 17.69 11.26
C PHE A 329 42.16 16.65 10.88
N LEU A 330 41.54 16.01 11.89
CA LEU A 330 40.45 15.05 11.65
C LEU A 330 39.20 15.74 11.08
N HIS A 331 38.93 16.96 11.51
CA HIS A 331 37.85 17.80 11.01
C HIS A 331 38.09 18.21 9.55
N ASP A 332 39.28 18.73 9.25
CA ASP A 332 39.72 19.10 7.90
C ASP A 332 39.66 17.88 6.96
N ALA A 333 40.19 16.73 7.38
CA ALA A 333 40.15 15.50 6.59
C ALA A 333 38.71 15.02 6.29
N LYS A 334 37.80 15.10 7.27
CA LYS A 334 36.37 14.79 7.06
C LYS A 334 35.72 15.78 6.10
N TRP A 335 36.03 17.06 6.23
CA TRP A 335 35.50 18.11 5.36
C TRP A 335 35.96 17.93 3.90
N TYR A 336 37.25 17.71 3.68
CA TYR A 336 37.79 17.42 2.36
C TYR A 336 37.23 16.11 1.80
N GLY A 337 37.07 15.08 2.63
CA GLY A 337 36.45 13.81 2.24
C GLY A 337 35.03 13.96 1.72
N VAL A 338 34.14 14.66 2.46
CA VAL A 338 32.76 14.91 1.99
C VAL A 338 32.75 15.76 0.73
N THR A 339 33.63 16.75 0.63
CA THR A 339 33.75 17.59 -0.57
C THR A 339 34.16 16.79 -1.80
N PHE A 340 35.09 15.85 -1.65
CA PHE A 340 35.47 14.90 -2.70
C PHE A 340 34.29 14.02 -3.13
N PHE A 341 33.51 13.48 -2.18
CA PHE A 341 32.31 12.70 -2.48
C PHE A 341 31.22 13.51 -3.21
N ILE A 342 31.05 14.79 -2.88
CA ILE A 342 30.15 15.70 -3.63
C ILE A 342 30.62 15.80 -5.09
N GLY A 343 31.92 15.98 -5.33
CA GLY A 343 32.50 16.02 -6.67
C GLY A 343 32.26 14.73 -7.45
N ILE A 344 32.50 13.57 -6.83
CA ILE A 344 32.19 12.25 -7.43
C ILE A 344 30.71 12.14 -7.77
N GLN A 345 29.82 12.52 -6.85
CA GLN A 345 28.38 12.40 -7.05
C GLN A 345 27.92 13.24 -8.25
N ILE A 346 28.39 14.50 -8.35
CA ILE A 346 28.13 15.39 -9.48
C ILE A 346 28.63 14.77 -10.79
N SER A 347 29.84 14.20 -10.80
CA SER A 347 30.42 13.54 -11.97
C SER A 347 29.57 12.34 -12.44
N ILE A 348 29.16 11.47 -11.51
CA ILE A 348 28.29 10.32 -11.82
C ILE A 348 26.98 10.79 -12.45
N ILE A 349 26.35 11.84 -11.91
CA ILE A 349 25.08 12.36 -12.41
C ILE A 349 25.25 12.97 -13.80
N LEU A 350 26.33 13.72 -14.02
CA LEU A 350 26.62 14.32 -15.33
C LEU A 350 26.81 13.24 -16.39
N LEU A 351 27.60 12.21 -16.09
CA LEU A 351 27.81 11.06 -16.97
C LEU A 351 26.50 10.31 -17.24
N SER A 352 25.66 10.17 -16.20
CA SER A 352 24.33 9.58 -16.31
C SER A 352 23.40 10.35 -17.22
N LYS A 353 23.36 11.69 -17.09
CA LYS A 353 22.56 12.57 -17.95
C LYS A 353 23.03 12.51 -19.40
N LEU A 354 24.35 12.52 -19.61
CA LEU A 354 24.96 12.38 -20.93
C LEU A 354 24.60 11.05 -21.59
N PHE A 355 24.70 9.94 -20.85
CA PHE A 355 24.32 8.62 -21.36
C PHE A 355 22.86 8.57 -21.80
N VAL A 356 21.95 9.08 -20.98
CA VAL A 356 20.53 9.11 -21.35
C VAL A 356 20.31 9.98 -22.59
N LEU A 357 20.98 11.13 -22.70
CA LEU A 357 20.87 12.00 -23.87
C LEU A 357 21.33 11.28 -25.15
N VAL A 358 22.54 10.70 -25.14
CA VAL A 358 23.09 9.94 -26.27
C VAL A 358 22.18 8.76 -26.63
N SER A 359 21.72 8.04 -25.60
CA SER A 359 20.82 6.91 -25.78
C SER A 359 19.47 7.31 -26.39
N SER A 360 18.92 8.47 -26.03
CA SER A 360 17.68 8.97 -26.63
C SER A 360 17.83 9.26 -28.13
N PHE A 361 18.98 9.81 -28.55
CA PHE A 361 19.26 10.01 -29.97
C PHE A 361 19.44 8.68 -30.72
N LEU A 362 20.17 7.73 -30.14
CA LEU A 362 20.41 6.42 -30.76
C LEU A 362 19.14 5.57 -30.90
N MET A 363 18.23 5.64 -29.93
CA MET A 363 16.99 4.85 -29.93
C MET A 363 15.85 5.52 -30.71
N ALA A 364 15.98 6.79 -31.11
CA ALA A 364 14.94 7.52 -31.83
C ALA A 364 14.44 6.81 -33.11
N PRO A 365 15.31 6.25 -33.98
CA PRO A 365 14.85 5.53 -35.17
C PRO A 365 14.05 4.28 -34.83
N LEU A 366 14.47 3.53 -33.80
CA LEU A 366 13.80 2.31 -33.36
C LEU A 366 12.39 2.58 -32.83
N PHE A 367 12.21 3.64 -32.05
CA PHE A 367 10.89 4.05 -31.56
C PHE A 367 9.99 4.60 -32.67
N TYR A 368 10.56 5.29 -33.67
CA TYR A 368 9.81 5.75 -34.84
C TYR A 368 9.29 4.56 -35.67
N CYS A 369 10.13 3.55 -35.91
CA CYS A 369 9.73 2.30 -36.56
C CYS A 369 8.68 1.53 -35.74
N TRP A 370 8.85 1.44 -34.41
CA TRP A 370 7.87 0.78 -33.53
C TRP A 370 6.50 1.45 -33.59
N LYS A 371 6.46 2.79 -33.53
CA LYS A 371 5.21 3.55 -33.60
C LYS A 371 4.51 3.36 -34.95
N HIS A 372 5.27 3.29 -36.05
CA HIS A 372 4.72 3.01 -37.38
C HIS A 372 4.15 1.59 -37.51
N PHE A 373 4.73 0.60 -36.82
CA PHE A 373 4.31 -0.80 -36.92
C PHE A 373 3.13 -1.17 -36.00
N PHE A 374 2.95 -0.46 -34.88
CA PHE A 374 1.95 -0.77 -33.85
C PHE A 374 0.81 0.26 -33.72
N SER A 375 0.75 1.30 -34.57
CA SER A 375 -0.36 2.26 -34.53
C SER A 375 -1.59 1.72 -35.25
N ASN A 376 -2.37 0.88 -34.58
CA ASN A 376 -3.81 0.80 -34.78
C ASN A 376 -4.47 0.98 -33.41
N GLU A 377 -5.44 1.89 -33.35
CA GLU A 377 -6.20 2.36 -32.18
C GLU A 377 -5.56 3.47 -31.32
N SER A 378 -5.88 4.70 -31.66
CA SER A 378 -6.15 5.72 -30.64
C SER A 378 -7.37 6.54 -31.06
N GLY A 379 -8.55 6.05 -30.68
CA GLY A 379 -9.78 6.83 -30.71
C GLY A 379 -9.63 8.08 -29.84
N SER A 380 -10.04 9.22 -30.40
CA SER A 380 -10.07 10.52 -29.71
C SER A 380 -11.26 10.57 -28.76
N ASP A 381 -11.12 10.00 -27.57
CA ASP A 381 -11.97 10.44 -26.47
C ASP A 381 -11.38 11.73 -25.90
N LYS A 382 -12.26 12.66 -25.51
CA LYS A 382 -11.92 13.92 -24.83
C LYS A 382 -11.20 13.61 -23.52
N GLU A 383 -9.90 13.32 -23.61
CA GLU A 383 -9.06 12.83 -22.53
C GLU A 383 -8.83 13.99 -21.56
N LEU A 384 -9.24 13.83 -20.29
CA LEU A 384 -8.88 14.77 -19.24
C LEU A 384 -7.37 14.99 -19.30
N ASN A 385 -6.93 16.26 -19.25
CA ASN A 385 -5.53 16.63 -19.06
C ASN A 385 -5.07 16.26 -17.63
N LEU A 386 -5.04 14.95 -17.33
CA LEU A 386 -4.57 14.37 -16.06
C LEU A 386 -3.06 14.55 -15.88
N SER A 387 -2.33 14.85 -16.96
CA SER A 387 -0.89 15.13 -16.93
C SER A 387 -0.52 16.30 -16.02
N SER A 388 -1.37 17.32 -15.91
CA SER A 388 -1.12 18.48 -15.03
C SER A 388 -1.03 18.10 -13.55
N TYR A 389 -1.70 17.01 -13.15
CA TYR A 389 -1.70 16.47 -11.80
C TYR A 389 -0.48 15.57 -11.49
N ALA A 390 0.40 15.28 -12.46
CA ALA A 390 1.62 14.52 -12.20
C ALA A 390 2.60 15.29 -11.30
N VAL A 391 3.07 14.70 -10.21
CA VAL A 391 4.08 15.28 -9.32
C VAL A 391 5.47 14.88 -9.83
N LEU A 392 6.34 15.88 -9.98
CA LEU A 392 7.68 15.75 -10.54
C LEU A 392 8.71 16.42 -9.63
N LEU A 393 9.97 15.99 -9.71
CA LEU A 393 11.07 16.66 -9.02
C LEU A 393 11.36 18.01 -9.71
N PRO A 394 11.91 19.00 -8.97
CA PRO A 394 12.29 20.27 -9.56
C PRO A 394 13.25 20.08 -10.75
N GLY A 395 12.91 20.65 -11.91
CA GLY A 395 13.72 20.57 -13.14
C GLY A 395 13.40 19.39 -14.06
N GLU A 396 12.44 18.53 -13.71
CA GLU A 396 11.99 17.46 -14.61
C GLU A 396 10.95 17.93 -15.63
N ALA A 397 11.02 17.37 -16.84
CA ALA A 397 10.03 17.60 -17.88
C ALA A 397 8.70 16.89 -17.56
N GLU A 398 7.59 17.42 -18.11
CA GLU A 398 6.27 16.82 -17.97
C GLU A 398 6.23 15.37 -18.48
N LEU A 399 5.43 14.52 -17.82
CA LEU A 399 5.26 13.13 -18.25
C LEU A 399 4.46 13.09 -19.55
N PRO A 400 4.83 12.21 -20.51
CA PRO A 400 4.04 12.00 -21.71
C PRO A 400 2.61 11.52 -21.37
N ALA A 401 1.63 11.90 -22.19
CA ALA A 401 0.23 11.48 -22.02
C ALA A 401 0.09 9.95 -21.97
N THR A 402 0.88 9.21 -22.75
CA THR A 402 0.90 7.74 -22.75
C THR A 402 1.34 7.15 -21.40
N ALA A 403 2.27 7.80 -20.69
CA ALA A 403 2.70 7.37 -19.37
C ALA A 403 1.58 7.53 -18.34
N VAL A 404 0.89 8.67 -18.38
CA VAL A 404 -0.26 8.96 -17.50
C VAL A 404 -1.41 8.00 -17.80
N LYS A 405 -1.69 7.73 -19.08
CA LYS A 405 -2.69 6.74 -19.50
C LYS A 405 -2.40 5.34 -18.96
N ASN A 406 -1.14 4.90 -19.03
CA ASN A 406 -0.72 3.63 -18.44
C ASN A 406 -0.92 3.59 -16.92
N ILE A 407 -0.58 4.66 -16.21
CA ILE A 407 -0.84 4.81 -14.76
C ILE A 407 -2.35 4.71 -14.47
N CYS A 408 -3.19 5.37 -15.27
CA CYS A 408 -4.64 5.34 -15.11
C CYS A 408 -5.25 3.97 -15.45
N SER A 409 -4.67 3.21 -16.37
CA SER A 409 -5.18 1.87 -16.74
C SER A 409 -5.19 0.88 -15.58
N GLU A 410 -4.32 1.07 -14.56
CA GLU A 410 -4.30 0.25 -13.36
C GLU A 410 -5.57 0.41 -12.51
N VAL A 411 -6.20 1.57 -12.57
CA VAL A 411 -7.41 1.91 -11.82
C VAL A 411 -8.56 0.98 -12.20
N GLU A 412 -8.73 0.69 -13.48
CA GLU A 412 -9.83 -0.17 -13.94
C GLU A 412 -9.70 -1.60 -13.37
N ASN A 413 -8.47 -2.14 -13.35
CA ASN A 413 -8.20 -3.43 -12.72
C ASN A 413 -8.48 -3.43 -11.21
N MET A 414 -8.27 -2.30 -10.53
CA MET A 414 -8.56 -2.16 -9.10
C MET A 414 -10.06 -2.08 -8.81
N ILE A 415 -10.80 -1.31 -9.62
CA ILE A 415 -12.26 -1.22 -9.55
C ILE A 415 -12.87 -2.59 -9.85
N GLN A 416 -12.42 -3.28 -10.89
CA GLN A 416 -12.92 -4.61 -11.24
C GLN A 416 -12.69 -5.63 -10.12
N LYS A 417 -11.52 -5.60 -9.45
CA LYS A 417 -11.27 -6.41 -8.24
C LYS A 417 -12.17 -6.04 -7.06
N GLY A 418 -12.67 -4.81 -7.01
CA GLY A 418 -13.68 -4.37 -6.06
C GLY A 418 -15.05 -4.95 -6.40
N ARG A 419 -15.46 -4.86 -7.67
CA ARG A 419 -16.74 -5.38 -8.20
C ARG A 419 -16.92 -6.87 -7.93
N THR A 420 -15.87 -7.67 -8.05
CA THR A 420 -15.94 -9.11 -7.73
C THR A 420 -16.20 -9.42 -6.25
N LYS A 421 -16.10 -8.42 -5.37
CA LYS A 421 -16.32 -8.55 -3.92
C LYS A 421 -17.52 -7.75 -3.42
N GLN A 422 -18.46 -7.41 -4.31
CA GLN A 422 -19.68 -6.69 -3.96
C GLN A 422 -20.51 -7.46 -2.91
N PRO A 423 -21.00 -6.77 -1.87
CA PRO A 423 -21.83 -7.35 -0.83
C PRO A 423 -23.30 -7.44 -1.30
N LYS A 424 -23.62 -8.46 -2.09
CA LYS A 424 -24.94 -8.59 -2.74
C LYS A 424 -26.09 -8.69 -1.73
N ARG A 425 -25.87 -9.34 -0.59
CA ARG A 425 -26.90 -9.52 0.44
C ARG A 425 -27.20 -8.18 1.11
N LEU A 426 -26.15 -7.43 1.45
CA LEU A 426 -26.31 -6.06 1.96
C LEU A 426 -27.03 -5.14 0.97
N THR A 427 -26.69 -5.18 -0.33
CA THR A 427 -27.38 -4.36 -1.34
C THR A 427 -28.89 -4.63 -1.36
N SER A 428 -29.28 -5.91 -1.38
CA SER A 428 -30.69 -6.32 -1.32
C SER A 428 -31.37 -6.00 0.01
N PHE A 429 -30.61 -5.92 1.10
CA PHE A 429 -31.13 -5.58 2.41
C PHE A 429 -31.40 -4.07 2.53
N ILE A 430 -30.47 -3.24 2.04
CA ILE A 430 -30.59 -1.78 2.05
C ILE A 430 -31.75 -1.29 1.17
N SER A 431 -32.11 -2.01 0.11
CA SER A 431 -33.28 -1.63 -0.71
C SER A 431 -34.61 -1.68 0.04
N LYS A 432 -34.66 -2.27 1.26
CA LYS A 432 -35.83 -2.17 2.16
C LYS A 432 -35.98 -0.79 2.80
N SER A 433 -34.91 0.02 2.84
CA SER A 433 -34.95 1.39 3.34
C SER A 433 -35.63 2.29 2.31
N ILE A 434 -36.76 2.91 2.68
CA ILE A 434 -37.53 3.79 1.79
C ILE A 434 -37.18 5.26 2.01
N CYS A 435 -37.00 5.69 3.26
CA CYS A 435 -36.83 7.11 3.60
C CYS A 435 -36.12 7.35 4.93
N PHE A 436 -35.32 6.38 5.40
CA PHE A 436 -34.54 6.49 6.62
C PHE A 436 -35.36 6.73 7.92
N LYS A 437 -36.69 6.56 7.88
CA LYS A 437 -37.62 6.84 9.00
C LYS A 437 -37.24 6.07 10.27
N GLY A 438 -36.65 4.89 10.13
CA GLY A 438 -36.12 4.07 11.21
C GLY A 438 -35.12 4.79 12.12
N LEU A 439 -34.37 5.77 11.61
CA LEU A 439 -33.45 6.60 12.42
C LEU A 439 -34.17 7.45 13.47
N GLY A 440 -35.41 7.87 13.20
CA GLY A 440 -36.24 8.58 14.18
C GLY A 440 -36.96 7.66 15.16
N LEU A 441 -37.09 6.37 14.84
CA LEU A 441 -37.93 5.40 15.55
C LEU A 441 -37.17 4.44 16.44
N PHE A 442 -35.92 4.07 16.08
CA PHE A 442 -35.17 3.06 16.83
C PHE A 442 -34.85 3.51 18.28
N ASP A 443 -34.89 4.82 18.53
CA ASP A 443 -34.48 5.41 19.79
C ASP A 443 -35.37 6.62 20.17
N SER A 444 -36.55 6.30 20.71
CA SER A 444 -37.63 7.25 20.99
C SER A 444 -37.34 8.13 22.21
N THR A 445 -37.73 9.41 22.13
CA THR A 445 -37.65 10.35 23.28
C THR A 445 -38.72 10.09 24.34
N GLN A 446 -39.70 9.22 24.05
CA GLN A 446 -40.71 8.80 25.03
C GLN A 446 -40.15 7.80 26.05
N ILE A 447 -38.99 7.22 25.76
CA ILE A 447 -38.33 6.25 26.65
C ILE A 447 -37.64 6.99 27.80
N PRO A 448 -37.95 6.65 29.07
CA PRO A 448 -37.26 7.22 30.22
C PRO A 448 -35.77 6.84 30.22
N SER A 449 -34.90 7.84 30.32
CA SER A 449 -33.47 7.63 30.51
C SER A 449 -33.19 7.02 31.88
N LEU A 450 -32.34 5.98 31.93
CA LEU A 450 -31.92 5.34 33.18
C LEU A 450 -30.87 6.17 33.96
N HIS A 451 -30.31 7.19 33.31
CA HIS A 451 -29.36 8.13 33.89
C HIS A 451 -29.68 9.57 33.49
N SER A 452 -29.14 10.56 34.20
CA SER A 452 -29.35 11.99 33.90
C SER A 452 -28.80 12.44 32.54
N GLN A 453 -27.90 11.64 31.95
CA GLN A 453 -27.32 11.85 30.64
C GLN A 453 -27.27 10.51 29.90
N GLU A 454 -27.33 10.53 28.57
CA GLU A 454 -27.26 9.33 27.72
C GLU A 454 -25.88 9.23 27.06
N PRO A 455 -25.31 8.02 26.90
CA PRO A 455 -24.10 7.84 26.13
C PRO A 455 -24.37 8.17 24.65
N PRO A 456 -23.39 8.79 23.95
CA PRO A 456 -23.55 9.08 22.53
C PRO A 456 -23.67 7.80 21.69
N ASN A 457 -24.37 7.88 20.57
CA ASN A 457 -24.53 6.74 19.67
C ASN A 457 -23.38 6.67 18.65
N CYS A 458 -22.93 5.44 18.33
CA CYS A 458 -22.18 5.17 17.12
C CYS A 458 -23.11 4.54 16.05
N TRP A 459 -22.62 4.30 14.83
CA TRP A 459 -23.41 3.66 13.78
C TRP A 459 -23.51 2.14 13.99
N SER A 460 -22.46 1.52 14.52
CA SER A 460 -22.37 0.06 14.69
C SER A 460 -23.23 -0.47 15.84
N LEU A 461 -23.33 0.26 16.96
CA LEU A 461 -24.05 -0.20 18.15
C LEU A 461 -25.57 -0.36 17.91
N PRO A 462 -26.30 0.61 17.33
CA PRO A 462 -27.72 0.44 17.02
C PRO A 462 -27.97 -0.69 16.02
N VAL A 463 -27.10 -0.83 15.01
CA VAL A 463 -27.19 -1.91 14.02
C VAL A 463 -27.09 -3.28 14.69
N VAL A 464 -26.09 -3.46 15.56
CA VAL A 464 -25.87 -4.73 16.27
C VAL A 464 -27.03 -5.01 17.23
N THR A 465 -27.54 -3.98 17.91
CA THR A 465 -28.65 -4.12 18.86
C THR A 465 -29.96 -4.48 18.15
N LEU A 466 -30.31 -3.76 17.07
CA LEU A 466 -31.49 -4.08 16.25
C LEU A 466 -31.39 -5.47 15.62
N ALA A 467 -30.20 -5.86 15.12
CA ALA A 467 -29.98 -7.20 14.60
C ALA A 467 -30.14 -8.27 15.70
N SER A 468 -29.66 -8.01 16.92
CA SER A 468 -29.84 -8.92 18.06
C SER A 468 -31.32 -9.09 18.41
N ILE A 469 -32.08 -8.00 18.43
CA ILE A 469 -33.53 -8.01 18.65
C ILE A 469 -34.22 -8.81 17.55
N ALA A 470 -33.95 -8.53 16.28
CA ALA A 470 -34.56 -9.25 15.17
C ALA A 470 -34.25 -10.76 15.17
N LEU A 471 -33.04 -11.16 15.57
CA LEU A 471 -32.68 -12.57 15.73
C LEU A 471 -33.39 -13.25 16.92
N ALA A 472 -33.85 -12.47 17.90
CA ALA A 472 -34.57 -12.93 19.09
C ALA A 472 -36.07 -13.15 18.86
N ILE A 473 -36.65 -12.55 17.81
CA ILE A 473 -38.11 -12.56 17.59
C ILE A 473 -38.61 -14.00 17.39
N PRO A 474 -39.63 -14.45 18.17
CA PRO A 474 -40.24 -15.76 18.01
C PRO A 474 -40.90 -15.94 16.63
N HIS A 475 -41.22 -17.19 16.29
CA HIS A 475 -41.96 -17.55 15.06
C HIS A 475 -41.34 -17.08 13.73
N THR A 476 -40.10 -16.59 13.74
CA THR A 476 -39.41 -16.14 12.52
C THR A 476 -38.73 -17.31 11.80
N PRO A 477 -38.94 -17.51 10.49
CA PRO A 477 -38.26 -18.54 9.71
C PRO A 477 -36.74 -18.47 9.82
N GLU A 478 -36.07 -19.62 10.00
CA GLU A 478 -34.61 -19.69 10.14
C GLU A 478 -33.87 -19.07 8.95
N LYS A 479 -34.37 -19.30 7.72
CA LYS A 479 -33.83 -18.69 6.50
C LYS A 479 -33.81 -17.15 6.57
N LYS A 480 -34.88 -16.50 7.07
CA LYS A 480 -34.94 -15.04 7.22
C LYS A 480 -33.90 -14.53 8.23
N ARG A 481 -33.67 -15.29 9.32
CA ARG A 481 -32.65 -14.98 10.32
C ARG A 481 -31.23 -15.12 9.76
N GLU A 482 -30.97 -16.17 8.99
CA GLU A 482 -29.68 -16.35 8.31
C GLU A 482 -29.41 -15.23 7.29
N ASP A 483 -30.41 -14.89 6.47
CA ASP A 483 -30.31 -13.81 5.48
C ASP A 483 -30.03 -12.46 6.15
N LEU A 484 -30.70 -12.16 7.27
CA LEU A 484 -30.40 -10.98 8.10
C LEU A 484 -28.97 -11.02 8.64
N LEU A 485 -28.56 -12.12 9.29
CA LEU A 485 -27.24 -12.26 9.90
C LEU A 485 -26.12 -12.02 8.87
N HIS A 486 -26.28 -12.58 7.67
CA HIS A 486 -25.31 -12.41 6.59
C HIS A 486 -25.29 -10.99 6.01
N SER A 487 -26.46 -10.36 5.85
CA SER A 487 -26.57 -8.97 5.40
C SER A 487 -25.94 -8.01 6.40
N VAL A 488 -26.22 -8.21 7.69
CA VAL A 488 -25.66 -7.40 8.78
C VAL A 488 -24.15 -7.59 8.89
N ARG A 489 -23.63 -8.82 8.70
CA ARG A 489 -22.19 -9.10 8.66
C ARG A 489 -21.47 -8.32 7.56
N GLU A 490 -22.04 -8.27 6.37
CA GLU A 490 -21.50 -7.48 5.26
C GLU A 490 -21.55 -5.98 5.58
N GLY A 491 -22.69 -5.50 6.11
CA GLY A 491 -22.91 -4.09 6.47
C GLY A 491 -21.98 -3.56 7.55
N ILE A 492 -21.85 -4.28 8.67
CA ILE A 492 -20.98 -3.88 9.79
C ILE A 492 -19.53 -3.68 9.34
N SER A 493 -19.03 -4.47 8.39
CA SER A 493 -17.67 -4.28 7.86
C SER A 493 -17.47 -2.92 7.19
N LEU A 494 -18.51 -2.38 6.54
CA LEU A 494 -18.51 -1.05 5.93
C LEU A 494 -18.83 0.04 6.95
N THR A 495 -19.74 -0.21 7.89
CA THR A 495 -20.06 0.70 9.00
C THR A 495 -18.82 1.02 9.83
N LYS A 496 -18.05 0.01 10.23
CA LYS A 496 -16.77 0.19 10.94
C LYS A 496 -15.77 1.01 10.13
N LEU A 497 -15.76 0.83 8.81
CA LEU A 497 -14.89 1.59 7.92
C LEU A 497 -15.27 3.08 7.92
N VAL A 498 -16.57 3.39 7.85
CA VAL A 498 -17.11 4.75 7.99
C VAL A 498 -16.68 5.35 9.32
N GLU A 499 -16.99 4.68 10.44
CA GLU A 499 -16.69 5.17 11.79
C GLU A 499 -15.20 5.46 12.02
N LYS A 500 -14.32 4.62 11.47
CA LYS A 500 -12.88 4.81 11.57
C LYS A 500 -12.36 6.04 10.81
N THR A 501 -13.08 6.47 9.77
CA THR A 501 -12.71 7.64 8.95
C THR A 501 -13.37 8.94 9.39
N LEU A 502 -14.37 8.87 10.28
CA LEU A 502 -14.92 10.07 10.91
C LEU A 502 -13.83 10.78 11.72
N PRO A 503 -13.83 12.13 11.77
CA PRO A 503 -12.94 12.86 12.65
C PRO A 503 -13.02 12.27 14.06
N LYS A 504 -11.88 12.10 14.73
CA LYS A 504 -11.92 11.94 16.17
C LYS A 504 -12.50 13.24 16.71
N ASN A 505 -13.78 13.21 17.11
CA ASN A 505 -14.33 14.29 17.93
C ASN A 505 -13.48 14.38 19.22
N ASP A 506 -13.53 15.51 19.92
CA ASP A 506 -12.91 15.67 21.25
C ASP A 506 -13.42 14.64 22.30
N ARG A 507 -14.48 13.88 21.97
CA ARG A 507 -15.07 12.80 22.77
C ARG A 507 -14.71 11.44 22.18
N ASP A 508 -13.91 10.65 22.89
CA ASP A 508 -13.35 9.40 22.41
C ASP A 508 -14.40 8.26 22.44
N LEU A 509 -15.05 7.99 21.29
CA LEU A 509 -16.11 6.95 21.15
C LEU A 509 -15.57 5.50 21.20
N ASN A 510 -14.38 5.27 21.75
CA ASN A 510 -13.74 3.94 21.73
C ASN A 510 -14.53 2.91 22.55
N ASN A 511 -14.99 3.28 23.75
CA ASN A 511 -15.78 2.39 24.61
C ASN A 511 -17.10 1.96 23.94
N ILE A 512 -17.72 2.85 23.18
CA ILE A 512 -19.00 2.60 22.48
C ILE A 512 -18.78 1.67 21.27
N ARG A 513 -17.68 1.87 20.53
CA ARG A 513 -17.30 0.96 19.44
C ARG A 513 -16.91 -0.42 19.98
N GLU A 514 -16.26 -0.47 21.13
CA GLU A 514 -15.95 -1.72 21.83
C GLU A 514 -17.23 -2.44 22.27
N ALA A 515 -18.24 -1.72 22.74
CA ALA A 515 -19.56 -2.28 23.05
C ALA A 515 -20.21 -2.94 21.83
N ALA A 516 -20.20 -2.25 20.68
CA ALA A 516 -20.71 -2.80 19.43
C ALA A 516 -19.94 -4.06 18.99
N ASP A 517 -18.61 -4.05 19.11
CA ASP A 517 -17.75 -5.16 18.73
C ASP A 517 -17.95 -6.38 19.63
N MET A 518 -18.03 -6.17 20.94
CA MET A 518 -18.31 -7.21 21.94
C MET A 518 -19.66 -7.87 21.66
N CYS A 519 -20.73 -7.08 21.50
CA CYS A 519 -22.05 -7.61 21.20
C CYS A 519 -22.08 -8.35 19.85
N TRP A 520 -21.46 -7.80 18.81
CA TRP A 520 -21.48 -8.43 17.49
C TRP A 520 -20.75 -9.77 17.47
N VAL A 521 -19.62 -9.89 18.17
CA VAL A 521 -18.89 -11.16 18.28
C VAL A 521 -19.72 -12.20 19.05
N GLY A 522 -20.38 -11.80 20.14
CA GLY A 522 -21.28 -12.67 20.90
C GLY A 522 -22.44 -13.21 20.06
N VAL A 523 -23.08 -12.33 19.29
CA VAL A 523 -24.21 -12.69 18.43
C VAL A 523 -23.75 -13.59 17.28
N LEU A 524 -22.66 -13.22 16.59
CA LEU A 524 -22.20 -13.93 15.40
C LEU A 524 -21.68 -15.34 15.71
N LEU A 525 -21.00 -15.54 16.84
CA LEU A 525 -20.38 -16.83 17.19
C LEU A 525 -21.27 -17.72 18.04
N TYR A 526 -22.05 -17.12 18.96
CA TYR A 526 -22.77 -17.87 19.98
C TYR A 526 -24.28 -17.64 19.96
N MET A 527 -24.80 -16.74 19.11
CA MET A 527 -26.18 -16.26 19.18
C MET A 527 -26.54 -15.74 20.59
N LYS A 528 -25.59 -15.03 21.21
CA LYS A 528 -25.76 -14.43 22.53
C LYS A 528 -25.58 -12.93 22.49
N TRP A 529 -26.48 -12.21 23.15
CA TRP A 529 -26.26 -10.81 23.48
C TRP A 529 -25.79 -10.75 24.94
N LEU A 530 -24.51 -10.40 25.13
CA LEU A 530 -23.83 -10.54 26.43
C LEU A 530 -24.01 -11.97 26.98
N ASP A 531 -24.57 -12.12 28.18
CA ASP A 531 -24.84 -13.41 28.82
C ASP A 531 -26.21 -14.01 28.41
N VAL A 532 -27.00 -13.29 27.60
CA VAL A 532 -28.36 -13.67 27.22
C VAL A 532 -28.34 -14.49 25.93
N ASP A 533 -28.90 -15.69 25.99
CA ASP A 533 -29.04 -16.57 24.82
C ASP A 533 -30.26 -16.19 23.99
N ILE A 534 -29.99 -15.53 22.85
CA ILE A 534 -31.01 -15.01 21.94
C ILE A 534 -31.76 -16.16 21.27
N LYS A 535 -31.06 -17.25 20.94
CA LYS A 535 -31.65 -18.41 20.29
C LYS A 535 -32.64 -19.10 21.24
N LYS A 536 -32.25 -19.28 22.50
CA LYS A 536 -33.13 -19.82 23.55
C LYS A 536 -34.38 -18.94 23.71
N MET A 537 -34.20 -17.62 23.79
CA MET A 537 -35.30 -16.67 23.92
C MET A 537 -36.30 -16.76 22.75
N SER A 538 -35.80 -16.89 21.51
CA SER A 538 -36.65 -17.05 20.32
C SER A 538 -37.51 -18.32 20.32
N LEU A 539 -37.16 -19.33 21.13
CA LEU A 539 -37.87 -20.59 21.25
C LEU A 539 -38.81 -20.63 22.45
N GLU A 540 -38.49 -19.91 23.52
CA GLU A 540 -39.22 -19.97 24.80
C GLU A 540 -40.28 -18.87 24.94
N CYS A 541 -40.04 -17.67 24.38
CA CYS A 541 -41.00 -16.57 24.45
C CYS A 541 -42.20 -16.84 23.53
N LYS A 542 -43.42 -16.53 24.02
CA LYS A 542 -44.66 -16.76 23.28
C LYS A 542 -44.89 -15.77 22.15
N ASN A 543 -44.37 -14.55 22.27
CA ASN A 543 -44.48 -13.52 21.26
C ASN A 543 -43.36 -12.46 21.42
N SER A 544 -43.25 -11.60 20.43
CA SER A 544 -42.30 -10.48 20.36
C SER A 544 -42.43 -9.52 21.56
N ARG A 545 -43.64 -9.28 22.09
CA ARG A 545 -43.86 -8.40 23.25
C ARG A 545 -43.23 -8.97 24.53
N GLU A 546 -43.40 -10.27 24.79
CA GLU A 546 -42.78 -10.97 25.92
C GLU A 546 -41.24 -10.96 25.79
N MET A 547 -40.75 -11.28 24.60
CA MET A 547 -39.31 -11.27 24.29
C MET A 547 -38.67 -9.89 24.51
N LEU A 548 -39.28 -8.83 23.97
CA LEU A 548 -38.80 -7.45 24.13
C LEU A 548 -38.84 -7.02 25.59
N GLY A 549 -39.86 -7.42 26.34
CA GLY A 549 -39.97 -7.20 27.78
C GLY A 549 -38.83 -7.86 28.57
N GLU A 550 -38.48 -9.10 28.24
CA GLU A 550 -37.38 -9.82 28.89
C GLU A 550 -36.01 -9.21 28.56
N LEU A 551 -35.76 -8.85 27.30
CA LEU A 551 -34.53 -8.13 26.91
C LEU A 551 -34.42 -6.78 27.62
N THR A 552 -35.52 -6.03 27.69
CA THR A 552 -35.58 -4.73 28.36
C THR A 552 -35.26 -4.86 29.84
N GLY A 553 -35.90 -5.80 30.55
CA GLY A 553 -35.69 -6.00 31.98
C GLY A 553 -34.25 -6.44 32.31
N LYS A 554 -33.66 -7.34 31.52
CA LYS A 554 -32.26 -7.77 31.70
C LYS A 554 -31.26 -6.64 31.43
N ALA A 555 -31.54 -5.83 30.41
CA ALA A 555 -30.75 -4.67 30.06
C ALA A 555 -30.81 -3.58 31.14
N GLU A 556 -32.02 -3.25 31.61
CA GLU A 556 -32.27 -2.29 32.69
C GLU A 556 -31.56 -2.72 33.98
N MET A 557 -31.71 -3.98 34.39
CA MET A 557 -31.05 -4.53 35.59
C MET A 557 -29.54 -4.34 35.52
N THR A 558 -28.92 -4.62 34.38
CA THR A 558 -27.47 -4.46 34.19
C THR A 558 -27.01 -3.00 34.35
N VAL A 559 -27.80 -2.05 33.84
CA VAL A 559 -27.48 -0.60 33.94
C VAL A 559 -27.70 -0.12 35.37
N VAL A 560 -28.82 -0.46 36.00
CA VAL A 560 -29.16 -0.04 37.37
C VAL A 560 -28.18 -0.63 38.40
N GLU A 561 -27.76 -1.88 38.25
CA GLU A 561 -26.75 -2.51 39.12
C GLU A 561 -25.40 -1.77 39.02
N PHE A 562 -25.02 -1.34 37.80
CA PHE A 562 -23.80 -0.56 37.62
C PHE A 562 -23.91 0.85 38.23
N LEU A 563 -25.05 1.52 38.04
CA LEU A 563 -25.30 2.87 38.58
C LEU A 563 -25.37 2.90 40.11
N THR A 564 -25.81 1.81 40.75
CA THR A 564 -25.86 1.70 42.22
C THR A 564 -24.50 1.36 42.83
N THR A 565 -23.61 0.69 42.07
CA THR A 565 -22.33 0.20 42.59
C THR A 565 -21.14 1.12 42.25
N SER A 566 -21.23 1.91 41.18
CA SER A 566 -20.12 2.74 40.69
C SER A 566 -20.29 4.23 41.00
N SER A 567 -19.18 4.93 41.24
CA SER A 567 -19.16 6.39 41.40
C SER A 567 -19.00 7.15 40.07
N SER A 568 -18.86 6.43 38.94
CA SER A 568 -18.64 7.03 37.62
C SER A 568 -19.96 7.60 37.08
N LYS A 569 -20.03 8.92 36.97
CA LYS A 569 -21.24 9.64 36.58
C LYS A 569 -21.29 10.02 35.10
N ASP A 570 -20.19 9.93 34.36
CA ASP A 570 -20.20 10.26 32.93
C ASP A 570 -20.51 9.00 32.10
N PRO A 571 -21.59 8.98 31.31
CA PRO A 571 -21.91 7.89 30.38
C PRO A 571 -20.81 7.52 29.38
N GLN A 572 -19.84 8.40 29.13
CA GLN A 572 -18.71 8.12 28.23
C GLN A 572 -17.69 7.14 28.84
N ASP A 573 -17.54 7.16 30.16
CA ASP A 573 -16.62 6.28 30.90
C ASP A 573 -17.28 4.96 31.31
N TRP A 574 -18.52 4.72 30.87
CA TRP A 574 -19.21 3.47 31.15
C TRP A 574 -18.48 2.29 30.48
N PRO A 575 -18.37 1.13 31.16
CA PRO A 575 -17.86 -0.08 30.55
C PRO A 575 -18.68 -0.45 29.30
N ALA A 576 -18.02 -1.03 28.31
CA ALA A 576 -18.65 -1.46 27.05
C ALA A 576 -19.93 -2.31 27.27
N ARG A 577 -19.92 -3.19 28.29
CA ARG A 577 -21.09 -4.00 28.70
C ARG A 577 -22.30 -3.15 29.10
N VAL A 578 -22.08 -2.07 29.85
CA VAL A 578 -23.14 -1.17 30.35
C VAL A 578 -23.69 -0.31 29.23
N ILE A 579 -22.82 0.19 28.34
CA ILE A 579 -23.22 0.92 27.13
C ILE A 579 -24.11 0.05 26.23
N ALA A 580 -23.70 -1.21 26.02
CA ALA A 580 -24.51 -2.19 25.27
C ALA A 580 -25.86 -2.46 25.93
N ALA A 581 -25.89 -2.61 27.26
CA ALA A 581 -27.13 -2.76 28.03
C ALA A 581 -28.05 -1.55 27.87
N ASN A 582 -27.53 -0.33 28.01
CA ASN A 582 -28.33 0.88 27.84
C ASN A 582 -28.93 0.99 26.42
N SER A 583 -28.14 0.67 25.40
CA SER A 583 -28.63 0.64 24.02
C SER A 583 -29.73 -0.41 23.81
N MET A 584 -29.55 -1.63 24.35
CA MET A 584 -30.57 -2.68 24.27
C MET A 584 -31.87 -2.27 24.98
N TYR A 585 -31.77 -1.67 26.18
CA TYR A 585 -32.93 -1.17 26.91
C TYR A 585 -33.73 -0.15 26.08
N ARG A 586 -33.05 0.89 25.59
CA ARG A 586 -33.71 1.97 24.85
C ARG A 586 -34.32 1.52 23.53
N ILE A 587 -33.60 0.71 22.77
CA ILE A 587 -34.06 0.25 21.46
C ILE A 587 -35.19 -0.76 21.63
N SER A 588 -35.07 -1.72 22.54
CA SER A 588 -36.16 -2.69 22.80
C SER A 588 -37.43 -2.02 23.28
N GLN A 589 -37.37 -1.03 24.18
CA GLN A 589 -38.56 -0.27 24.57
C GLN A 589 -39.14 0.57 23.42
N SER A 590 -38.28 1.17 22.59
CA SER A 590 -38.73 1.95 21.43
C SER A 590 -39.47 1.06 20.42
N VAL A 591 -38.98 -0.16 20.18
CA VAL A 591 -39.67 -1.17 19.36
C VAL A 591 -40.96 -1.59 20.03
N LEU A 592 -40.98 -1.79 21.37
CA LEU A 592 -42.16 -2.19 22.13
C LEU A 592 -43.32 -1.20 22.00
N LEU A 593 -43.04 0.11 21.94
CA LEU A 593 -44.04 1.16 21.71
C LEU A 593 -44.71 1.07 20.33
N LEU A 594 -44.12 0.33 19.39
CA LEU A 594 -44.59 0.18 18.02
C LEU A 594 -45.28 -1.18 17.78
N VAL A 595 -45.41 -2.03 18.80
CA VAL A 595 -45.99 -3.39 18.69
C VAL A 595 -47.51 -3.35 18.72
N ASP A 596 -48.11 -3.12 17.56
CA ASP A 596 -49.53 -3.40 17.24
C ASP A 596 -49.67 -4.59 16.26
N GLU A 597 -48.57 -5.22 15.87
CA GLU A 597 -48.47 -6.23 14.80
C GLU A 597 -48.15 -7.63 15.33
N ASP A 598 -48.27 -8.64 14.46
CA ASP A 598 -47.79 -9.99 14.72
C ASP A 598 -46.24 -10.06 14.73
N ASP A 599 -45.69 -11.19 15.18
CA ASP A 599 -44.23 -11.34 15.32
C ASP A 599 -43.48 -11.16 14.00
N GLU A 600 -44.09 -11.53 12.88
CA GLU A 600 -43.52 -11.33 11.54
C GLU A 600 -43.49 -9.84 11.14
N GLY A 601 -44.55 -9.07 11.43
CA GLY A 601 -44.56 -7.62 11.24
C GLY A 601 -43.51 -6.91 12.08
N VAL A 602 -43.36 -7.30 13.36
CA VAL A 602 -42.30 -6.76 14.24
C VAL A 602 -40.91 -7.09 13.67
N PHE A 603 -40.69 -8.30 13.18
CA PHE A 603 -39.41 -8.68 12.55
C PHE A 603 -39.08 -7.84 11.33
N GLU A 604 -40.04 -7.67 10.41
CA GLU A 604 -39.82 -6.88 9.20
C GLU A 604 -39.57 -5.40 9.53
N ARG A 605 -40.29 -4.86 10.51
CA ARG A 605 -40.10 -3.49 10.99
C ARG A 605 -38.70 -3.26 11.58
N VAL A 606 -38.21 -4.17 12.41
CA VAL A 606 -36.83 -4.09 12.95
C VAL A 606 -35.79 -4.25 11.83
N CYS A 607 -36.06 -5.10 10.82
CA CYS A 607 -35.22 -5.20 9.63
C CYS A 607 -35.15 -3.88 8.85
N VAL A 608 -36.29 -3.20 8.65
CA VAL A 608 -36.36 -1.88 8.00
C VAL A 608 -35.59 -0.84 8.82
N MET A 609 -35.73 -0.79 10.14
CA MET A 609 -34.94 0.10 10.99
C MET A 609 -33.44 -0.15 10.86
N THR A 610 -33.03 -1.42 10.83
CA THR A 610 -31.63 -1.81 10.65
C THR A 610 -31.12 -1.36 9.27
N ALA A 611 -31.92 -1.56 8.22
CA ALA A 611 -31.61 -1.14 6.86
C ALA A 611 -31.49 0.39 6.76
N ASP A 612 -32.40 1.15 7.38
CA ASP A 612 -32.37 2.61 7.42
C ASP A 612 -31.10 3.15 8.08
N VAL A 613 -30.72 2.61 9.25
CA VAL A 613 -29.49 3.01 9.96
C VAL A 613 -28.26 2.69 9.11
N MET A 614 -28.21 1.49 8.50
CA MET A 614 -27.11 1.11 7.61
C MET A 614 -27.04 2.01 6.37
N ALA A 615 -28.17 2.26 5.72
CA ALA A 615 -28.26 3.07 4.51
C ALA A 615 -27.76 4.49 4.78
N ALA A 616 -28.22 5.11 5.88
CA ALA A 616 -27.77 6.43 6.29
C ALA A 616 -26.27 6.45 6.63
N CYS A 617 -25.75 5.44 7.33
CA CYS A 617 -24.32 5.30 7.56
C CYS A 617 -23.54 5.28 6.23
N LEU A 618 -24.01 4.51 5.25
CA LEU A 618 -23.33 4.28 3.97
C LEU A 618 -23.39 5.46 3.00
N THR A 619 -24.25 6.47 3.23
CA THR A 619 -24.16 7.77 2.54
C THR A 619 -22.76 8.39 2.68
N ASN A 620 -22.07 8.10 3.79
CA ASN A 620 -20.74 8.61 4.09
C ASN A 620 -19.61 7.91 3.32
N LEU A 621 -19.88 6.84 2.55
CA LEU A 621 -18.85 6.10 1.79
C LEU A 621 -18.05 7.00 0.84
N GLY A 622 -18.67 8.05 0.28
CA GLY A 622 -17.95 9.02 -0.54
C GLY A 622 -16.89 9.79 0.26
N ASN A 623 -17.22 10.19 1.48
CA ASN A 623 -16.27 10.85 2.37
C ASN A 623 -15.17 9.87 2.82
N VAL A 624 -15.51 8.61 3.10
CA VAL A 624 -14.50 7.56 3.39
C VAL A 624 -13.48 7.48 2.27
N MET A 625 -13.92 7.37 1.01
CA MET A 625 -13.03 7.29 -0.15
C MET A 625 -12.18 8.56 -0.28
N ASN A 626 -12.77 9.74 -0.06
CA ASN A 626 -12.04 10.99 -0.07
C ASN A 626 -10.96 11.00 1.01
N VAL A 627 -11.29 10.69 2.26
CA VAL A 627 -10.33 10.60 3.38
C VAL A 627 -9.23 9.59 3.09
N MET A 628 -9.54 8.44 2.48
CA MET A 628 -8.52 7.47 2.06
C MET A 628 -7.57 8.01 0.97
N CYS A 629 -8.07 8.93 0.14
CA CYS A 629 -7.26 9.67 -0.83
C CYS A 629 -6.48 10.85 -0.20
N ARG A 630 -6.87 11.32 0.99
CA ARG A 630 -6.17 12.35 1.76
C ARG A 630 -5.02 11.75 2.57
N GLY A 631 -3.90 12.46 2.61
CA GLY A 631 -2.86 12.38 3.65
C GLY A 631 -2.57 11.01 4.26
N SER A 632 -1.54 10.34 3.76
CA SER A 632 -0.78 9.33 4.49
C SER A 632 0.71 9.52 4.25
N GLU A 633 1.54 8.89 5.08
CA GLU A 633 2.99 8.76 4.85
C GLU A 633 3.26 8.37 3.40
N ILE A 634 4.32 8.93 2.82
CA ILE A 634 4.65 8.78 1.40
C ILE A 634 4.69 7.30 0.97
N GLU A 635 5.11 6.40 1.87
CA GLU A 635 5.16 4.95 1.66
C GLU A 635 3.79 4.25 1.66
N LYS A 636 2.79 4.79 2.37
CA LYS A 636 1.46 4.18 2.54
C LYS A 636 0.43 4.75 1.57
N ARG A 637 0.72 5.89 0.95
CA ARG A 637 -0.21 6.68 0.16
C ARG A 637 -0.80 5.94 -1.04
N GLU A 638 0.04 5.33 -1.87
CA GLU A 638 -0.43 4.57 -3.04
C GLU A 638 -1.36 3.43 -2.64
N LYS A 639 -1.00 2.70 -1.57
CA LYS A 639 -1.84 1.60 -1.04
C LYS A 639 -3.17 2.13 -0.51
N SER A 640 -3.19 3.31 0.10
CA SER A 640 -4.42 3.94 0.61
C SER A 640 -5.37 4.31 -0.53
N VAL A 641 -4.89 5.06 -1.54
CA VAL A 641 -5.70 5.43 -2.72
C VAL A 641 -6.15 4.20 -3.51
N GLY A 642 -5.27 3.21 -3.67
CA GLY A 642 -5.62 1.94 -4.32
C GLY A 642 -6.70 1.15 -3.57
N ARG A 643 -6.75 1.22 -2.23
CA ARG A 643 -7.87 0.66 -1.45
C ARG A 643 -9.16 1.45 -1.67
N ALA A 644 -9.09 2.77 -1.85
CA ALA A 644 -10.27 3.59 -2.14
C ALA A 644 -10.91 3.18 -3.48
N PHE A 645 -10.14 2.93 -4.55
CA PHE A 645 -10.72 2.43 -5.82
C PHE A 645 -11.33 1.03 -5.71
N LYS A 646 -10.73 0.14 -4.92
CA LYS A 646 -11.34 -1.16 -4.64
C LYS A 646 -12.65 -1.01 -3.86
N LEU A 647 -12.70 -0.07 -2.91
CA LEU A 647 -13.92 0.26 -2.19
C LEU A 647 -14.99 0.81 -3.15
N LEU A 648 -14.60 1.72 -4.06
CA LEU A 648 -15.49 2.28 -5.08
C LEU A 648 -16.17 1.18 -5.90
N GLY A 649 -15.41 0.22 -6.44
CA GLY A 649 -15.99 -0.92 -7.17
C GLY A 649 -16.79 -1.88 -6.28
N LYS A 650 -16.39 -2.05 -5.01
CA LYS A 650 -17.10 -2.91 -4.05
C LYS A 650 -18.46 -2.34 -3.65
N THR A 651 -18.61 -1.02 -3.59
CA THR A 651 -19.82 -0.35 -3.08
C THR A 651 -20.60 0.37 -4.17
N GLU A 652 -20.35 0.07 -5.45
CA GLU A 652 -20.99 0.74 -6.59
C GLU A 652 -22.52 0.66 -6.50
N GLU A 653 -23.06 -0.56 -6.40
CA GLU A 653 -24.51 -0.79 -6.28
C GLU A 653 -25.11 -0.19 -5.00
N ILE A 654 -24.36 -0.18 -3.89
CA ILE A 654 -24.81 0.42 -2.62
C ILE A 654 -24.92 1.93 -2.77
N VAL A 655 -23.92 2.57 -3.37
CA VAL A 655 -23.92 4.02 -3.57
C VAL A 655 -25.09 4.40 -4.47
N ASP A 656 -25.33 3.65 -5.54
CA ASP A 656 -26.49 3.87 -6.42
C ASP A 656 -27.82 3.67 -5.70
N ALA A 657 -27.94 2.62 -4.87
CA ALA A 657 -29.15 2.35 -4.09
C ALA A 657 -29.44 3.48 -3.08
N VAL A 658 -28.42 3.92 -2.34
CA VAL A 658 -28.55 4.99 -1.33
C VAL A 658 -28.78 6.36 -1.98
N GLN A 659 -28.21 6.63 -3.16
CA GLN A 659 -28.41 7.90 -3.88
C GLN A 659 -29.83 8.08 -4.45
N ARG A 660 -30.55 6.97 -4.71
CA ARG A 660 -31.95 7.02 -5.12
C ARG A 660 -32.88 7.45 -3.99
N LEU A 661 -32.44 7.34 -2.74
CA LEU A 661 -33.22 7.74 -1.58
C LEU A 661 -33.13 9.25 -1.39
N GLU A 662 -34.27 9.92 -1.28
CA GLU A 662 -34.31 11.34 -0.91
C GLU A 662 -33.79 11.48 0.53
N TRP A 663 -32.67 12.17 0.69
CA TRP A 663 -32.05 12.40 2.00
C TRP A 663 -32.11 13.87 2.38
N PRO A 664 -32.10 14.19 3.69
CA PRO A 664 -32.20 15.56 4.18
C PRO A 664 -31.12 16.48 3.60
N ALA A 665 -31.44 17.76 3.47
CA ALA A 665 -30.45 18.78 3.12
C ALA A 665 -29.46 19.04 4.27
N MET A 666 -28.56 18.09 4.53
CA MET A 666 -27.49 18.19 5.52
C MET A 666 -26.13 18.33 4.83
N ASP A 667 -25.22 19.06 5.47
CA ASP A 667 -23.82 19.04 5.07
C ASP A 667 -23.17 17.68 5.39
N HIS A 668 -21.98 17.43 4.85
CA HIS A 668 -21.28 16.17 5.04
C HIS A 668 -20.81 15.92 6.48
N GLU A 669 -20.56 16.97 7.28
CA GLU A 669 -20.09 16.81 8.66
C GLU A 669 -21.23 16.43 9.62
N ARG A 670 -22.42 16.95 9.36
CA ARG A 670 -23.65 16.59 10.06
C ARG A 670 -24.15 15.22 9.64
N ALA A 671 -24.18 14.92 8.34
CA ALA A 671 -24.57 13.59 7.83
C ALA A 671 -23.66 12.45 8.32
N ALA A 672 -22.45 12.75 8.79
CA ALA A 672 -21.53 11.81 9.40
C ALA A 672 -21.94 11.34 10.81
N LYS A 673 -22.73 12.14 11.54
CA LYS A 673 -23.11 11.88 12.93
C LYS A 673 -24.53 11.35 13.01
N ILE A 674 -24.71 10.15 13.57
CA ILE A 674 -26.05 9.53 13.72
C ILE A 674 -27.02 10.42 14.50
N GLU A 675 -26.54 11.16 15.49
CA GLU A 675 -27.34 12.07 16.32
C GLU A 675 -27.96 13.22 15.52
N GLU A 676 -27.30 13.70 14.47
CA GLU A 676 -27.83 14.75 13.59
C GLU A 676 -28.98 14.21 12.73
N TRP A 677 -28.90 12.96 12.28
CA TRP A 677 -30.01 12.29 11.61
C TRP A 677 -31.21 12.15 12.55
N GLN A 678 -30.98 11.70 13.78
CA GLN A 678 -32.03 11.61 14.80
C GLN A 678 -32.65 12.99 15.08
N ALA A 679 -31.84 14.02 15.25
CA ALA A 679 -32.30 15.39 15.50
C ALA A 679 -33.14 15.92 14.33
N TRP A 680 -32.75 15.62 13.08
CA TRP A 680 -33.50 16.04 11.90
C TRP A 680 -34.90 15.43 11.85
N PHE A 681 -35.02 14.10 12.08
CA PHE A 681 -36.32 13.43 12.12
C PHE A 681 -37.20 13.92 13.27
N ARG A 682 -36.60 14.28 14.42
CA ARG A 682 -37.31 14.88 15.56
C ARG A 682 -37.89 16.26 15.22
N GLN A 683 -37.12 17.11 14.53
CA GLN A 683 -37.51 18.49 14.21
C GLN A 683 -38.58 18.58 13.11
N SER A 684 -38.57 17.65 12.15
CA SER A 684 -39.44 17.71 10.98
C SER A 684 -40.87 17.20 11.21
N GLY A 685 -41.22 16.75 12.43
CA GLY A 685 -42.57 16.21 12.74
C GLY A 685 -42.95 14.92 12.00
N ASN A 686 -42.06 14.42 11.13
CA ASN A 686 -42.27 13.27 10.24
C ASN A 686 -42.36 11.92 10.98
N VAL A 687 -42.09 11.88 12.29
CA VAL A 687 -42.26 10.68 13.12
C VAL A 687 -43.75 10.34 13.29
N ALA A 688 -44.62 11.35 13.44
CA ALA A 688 -46.07 11.13 13.65
C ALA A 688 -46.81 10.74 12.36
N VAL A 689 -46.40 11.29 11.20
CA VAL A 689 -46.95 10.96 9.88
C VAL A 689 -46.43 9.59 9.39
N GLY A 690 -45.20 9.22 9.74
CA GLY A 690 -44.57 7.96 9.36
C GLY A 690 -45.27 6.71 9.91
N ILE A 691 -45.82 6.78 11.13
CA ILE A 691 -46.58 5.67 11.75
C ILE A 691 -47.87 5.37 10.96
N ALA A 692 -48.51 6.40 10.39
CA ALA A 692 -49.73 6.24 9.59
C ALA A 692 -49.43 5.78 8.14
N GLU A 693 -48.37 6.28 7.51
CA GLU A 693 -48.00 5.89 6.13
C GLU A 693 -47.35 4.50 6.02
N GLN A 694 -46.52 4.08 7.00
CA GLN A 694 -45.97 2.72 7.01
C GLN A 694 -47.05 1.65 7.25
N ARG A 695 -48.11 1.98 8.00
CA ARG A 695 -49.31 1.12 8.13
C ARG A 695 -49.99 0.87 6.78
N LEU A 696 -50.06 1.88 5.93
CA LEU A 696 -50.64 1.78 4.57
C LEU A 696 -49.74 1.02 3.60
N ALA A 697 -48.42 1.18 3.66
CA ALA A 697 -47.50 0.49 2.75
C ALA A 697 -47.42 -1.03 3.01
N ILE A 698 -47.48 -1.47 4.27
CA ILE A 698 -47.43 -2.90 4.64
C ILE A 698 -48.75 -3.60 4.27
N GLN A 699 -49.89 -2.89 4.33
CA GLN A 699 -51.19 -3.45 3.93
C GLN A 699 -51.37 -3.63 2.40
N VAL A 700 -50.51 -3.02 1.57
CA VAL A 700 -50.62 -3.09 0.10
C VAL A 700 -49.78 -4.25 -0.49
N ASP A 701 -48.87 -4.84 0.29
CA ASP A 701 -48.02 -5.98 -0.11
C ASP A 701 -48.41 -7.33 0.56
N ILE A 702 -49.60 -7.41 1.18
CA ILE A 702 -50.28 -8.66 1.60
C ILE A 702 -51.49 -8.85 0.68
#